data_AF-A0AAD8CYD8-F1
#
_entry.id   AF-A0AAD8CYD8-F1
#
_cell.length_a   1.000
_cell.length_b   1.000
_cell.length_c   1.000
_cell.angle_alpha   90.00
_cell.angle_beta   90.00
_cell.angle_gamma   90.00
#
_symmetry.space_group_name_H-M   'P 1'
#
loop_
_entity.id
_entity.type
_entity.pdbx_description
1 polymer ?
#
loop_
_entity_poly.entity_id
_entity_poly.type
_entity_poly.pdbx_seq_one_letter_code
_entity_poly.pdbx_strand_id
1 'polypeptide(L)'
;MTGAPRLVYLQVLSTVMTVQAAAGSFLVKRSTLSPACPVGHFPCGNLSTCLPQLQHCNGVQDCSNGADELNCEDLSGWSGMFRVKGIPDPQGWHQECFLSEYPRVCDCQETELECVDVNLDSVPRVSSNVTLLSLKQNHIKNLPAEVFVQFTELEKLFLQCNCIETVSSSAFVGLHKLQKLYLSQNCIQVLTAGTFKELHNLQWLILDDNPIKIIPSQLFMGLKSLFFMSMVNNSLEQLPGSGLCTDTPALNWLDFDRNLIKQLNSSIFASCGFLTVLFLRQNEISVISENTFSSLRNLIELDLSGNKLHRLSANIFQDLRSLETLNLSGNNLSHIHPSQFDSLACVRSLDLDGIDIPNIHVRMFAPMKNLTHIYFKTFQYCRLAPHVRSCKPNTDGISTVQDLLASPVLRVCVWVIGFLTCFGNLFVICMRCCIRAENQLHALGIKCLCCADCLMGVYLFFVGVFDVKYRGEYNQHAQLWMESTQCGMMGFLAMLSSEVSVMLLTYLSLEKCLAIAFPFSTMRPGRCQTLIVLHSIWVLGFVIALIPLRNQEYFGNYYGRNGVCFPLYSDETEKPGAKYYSIGIFLGLNVLAFLAILLSYVTMFLSIRKSSLHLSCKTRQLRQDVAMARHFFFIVFTDALCWTPIIILKVLSLLQVQIPGTVTSWVAIFILPINSALNPILYTLTTSFFRERVKTSLSRAQRRNTESLSKNSSAMKLTFLRIGGAQI
;
A
#
# COMPACT_ATOMS: atom_id res chain seq x y z
N MET A 1 11.04 -69.60 -32.15
CA MET A 1 10.54 -68.75 -33.25
C MET A 1 9.59 -67.72 -32.67
N THR A 2 9.85 -66.46 -32.99
CA THR A 2 9.00 -65.23 -32.88
C THR A 2 8.34 -64.87 -31.54
N GLY A 3 8.70 -63.68 -31.01
CA GLY A 3 7.81 -62.88 -30.17
C GLY A 3 8.52 -61.87 -29.25
N ALA A 4 8.52 -60.59 -29.64
CA ALA A 4 8.87 -59.43 -28.81
C ALA A 4 8.10 -58.18 -29.37
N PRO A 5 8.11 -57.00 -28.71
CA PRO A 5 7.38 -56.64 -27.47
C PRO A 5 6.67 -55.24 -27.56
N ARG A 6 5.86 -54.83 -26.55
CA ARG A 6 5.82 -53.48 -25.89
C ARG A 6 4.43 -53.01 -25.34
N LEU A 7 4.56 -52.30 -24.21
CA LEU A 7 3.84 -51.10 -23.74
C LEU A 7 2.60 -51.23 -22.83
N VAL A 8 2.80 -50.70 -21.61
CA VAL A 8 1.85 -50.43 -20.52
C VAL A 8 1.51 -48.93 -20.53
N TYR A 9 0.23 -48.58 -20.61
CA TYR A 9 -0.33 -47.26 -20.34
C TYR A 9 -1.83 -47.45 -19.99
N LEU A 10 -2.34 -46.69 -19.02
CA LEU A 10 -3.76 -46.50 -18.63
C LEU A 10 -4.46 -47.55 -17.73
N GLN A 11 -4.48 -47.25 -16.42
CA GLN A 11 -5.56 -47.47 -15.45
C GLN A 11 -5.15 -46.63 -14.21
N VAL A 12 -5.94 -45.75 -13.60
CA VAL A 12 -7.25 -45.99 -12.98
C VAL A 12 -8.03 -44.67 -12.88
N LEU A 13 -9.16 -44.62 -13.58
CA LEU A 13 -10.30 -43.74 -13.36
C LEU A 13 -11.50 -44.67 -13.13
N SER A 14 -12.40 -44.29 -12.20
CA SER A 14 -13.74 -44.86 -11.98
C SER A 14 -13.87 -46.07 -11.06
N THR A 15 -14.99 -46.05 -10.29
CA THR A 15 -15.52 -46.97 -9.25
C THR A 15 -15.02 -46.62 -7.83
N VAL A 16 -15.84 -46.30 -6.82
CA VAL A 16 -17.18 -46.80 -6.46
C VAL A 16 -17.97 -45.76 -5.64
N MET A 17 -19.19 -45.45 -6.09
CA MET A 17 -20.32 -44.92 -5.30
C MET A 17 -20.90 -46.01 -4.38
N THR A 18 -21.65 -45.60 -3.36
CA THR A 18 -22.55 -46.37 -2.46
C THR A 18 -21.93 -46.92 -1.18
N VAL A 19 -22.21 -46.28 -0.03
CA VAL A 19 -23.09 -46.85 1.02
C VAL A 19 -23.78 -45.68 1.74
N GLN A 20 -25.11 -45.73 1.70
CA GLN A 20 -26.07 -44.91 2.41
C GLN A 20 -26.77 -45.84 3.42
N ALA A 21 -27.22 -45.28 4.56
CA ALA A 21 -28.14 -45.85 5.57
C ALA A 21 -27.55 -46.41 6.89
N ALA A 22 -27.68 -45.60 7.95
CA ALA A 22 -28.24 -45.95 9.28
C ALA A 22 -28.46 -44.62 10.05
N ALA A 23 -29.60 -43.95 9.87
CA ALA A 23 -30.81 -44.05 10.72
C ALA A 23 -30.57 -43.61 12.18
N GLY A 24 -31.06 -42.40 12.49
CA GLY A 24 -31.08 -41.80 13.82
C GLY A 24 -31.86 -40.49 13.81
N SER A 25 -33.09 -40.55 13.31
CA SER A 25 -34.09 -39.49 13.29
C SER A 25 -34.48 -39.02 14.70
N PHE A 26 -34.34 -37.72 14.98
CA PHE A 26 -35.18 -37.02 15.96
C PHE A 26 -35.70 -35.72 15.35
N LEU A 27 -37.03 -35.58 15.37
CA LEU A 27 -37.82 -34.53 14.73
C LEU A 27 -37.69 -33.18 15.44
N VAL A 28 -37.31 -32.17 14.64
CA VAL A 28 -37.83 -30.80 14.52
C VAL A 28 -38.62 -30.21 15.71
N LYS A 29 -38.10 -29.10 16.23
CA LYS A 29 -38.92 -27.92 16.56
C LYS A 29 -38.29 -26.66 15.94
N ARG A 30 -39.17 -25.81 15.42
CA ARG A 30 -39.01 -24.84 14.34
C ARG A 30 -38.92 -23.42 14.92
N SER A 31 -37.90 -22.64 14.53
CA SER A 31 -37.98 -21.18 14.42
C SER A 31 -36.76 -20.61 13.67
N THR A 32 -37.02 -20.09 12.46
CA THR A 32 -36.22 -19.14 11.66
C THR A 32 -34.72 -19.44 11.48
N LEU A 33 -34.37 -20.29 10.50
CA LEU A 33 -33.00 -20.42 10.01
C LEU A 33 -32.91 -19.84 8.59
N SER A 34 -32.18 -18.74 8.43
CA SER A 34 -31.59 -18.35 7.14
C SER A 34 -30.77 -19.54 6.61
N PRO A 35 -30.67 -19.77 5.28
CA PRO A 35 -29.83 -20.85 4.75
C PRO A 35 -28.39 -20.56 5.16
N ALA A 36 -27.83 -21.36 6.05
CA ALA A 36 -26.48 -21.16 6.56
C ALA A 36 -25.48 -21.41 5.41
N CYS A 37 -24.92 -20.33 4.87
CA CYS A 37 -23.85 -20.41 3.88
C CYS A 37 -22.63 -21.13 4.44
N PRO A 38 -21.84 -21.82 3.59
CA PRO A 38 -20.58 -22.42 4.01
C PRO A 38 -19.62 -21.34 4.53
N VAL A 39 -18.69 -21.72 5.40
CA VAL A 39 -17.69 -20.81 6.00
C VAL A 39 -16.93 -20.05 4.90
N GLY A 40 -16.74 -18.74 5.06
CA GLY A 40 -16.19 -17.87 4.01
C GLY A 40 -17.20 -17.36 2.99
N HIS A 41 -18.47 -17.77 3.08
CA HIS A 41 -19.54 -17.29 2.21
C HIS A 41 -20.69 -16.67 3.01
N PHE A 42 -21.33 -15.68 2.42
CA PHE A 42 -22.37 -14.85 3.02
C PHE A 42 -23.58 -14.77 2.09
N PRO A 43 -24.80 -14.78 2.64
CA PRO A 43 -26.01 -14.72 1.82
C PRO A 43 -26.18 -13.33 1.18
N CYS A 44 -26.70 -13.30 -0.06
CA CYS A 44 -27.14 -12.08 -0.76
C CYS A 44 -28.40 -11.47 -0.12
N GLY A 45 -28.31 -11.07 1.15
CA GLY A 45 -29.46 -10.62 1.93
C GLY A 45 -30.46 -11.76 2.18
N ASN A 46 -31.72 -11.58 1.76
CA ASN A 46 -32.78 -12.57 1.94
C ASN A 46 -32.80 -13.68 0.85
N LEU A 47 -31.84 -13.68 -0.07
CA LEU A 47 -31.72 -14.71 -1.11
C LEU A 47 -30.97 -15.93 -0.59
N SER A 48 -31.28 -17.11 -1.14
CA SER A 48 -30.55 -18.36 -0.87
C SER A 48 -29.18 -18.44 -1.54
N THR A 49 -28.81 -17.42 -2.32
CA THR A 49 -27.52 -17.32 -3.01
C THR A 49 -26.45 -16.88 -2.03
N CYS A 50 -25.40 -17.69 -1.88
CA CYS A 50 -24.25 -17.39 -1.04
C CYS A 50 -23.09 -16.89 -1.92
N LEU A 51 -22.51 -15.75 -1.57
CA LEU A 51 -21.30 -15.22 -2.20
C LEU A 51 -20.10 -15.39 -1.28
N PRO A 52 -18.90 -15.69 -1.81
CA PRO A 52 -17.68 -15.65 -1.03
C PRO A 52 -17.44 -14.23 -0.47
N GLN A 53 -16.77 -14.15 0.68
CA GLN A 53 -16.32 -12.92 1.35
C GLN A 53 -15.66 -11.90 0.40
N LEU A 54 -15.08 -12.41 -0.69
CA LEU A 54 -14.34 -11.67 -1.71
C LEU A 54 -15.19 -10.86 -2.68
N GLN A 55 -16.43 -11.29 -2.87
CA GLN A 55 -17.39 -10.64 -3.75
C GLN A 55 -18.26 -9.66 -2.97
N HIS A 56 -17.82 -9.27 -1.77
CA HIS A 56 -18.46 -8.22 -1.01
C HIS A 56 -17.65 -6.95 -1.12
N CYS A 57 -18.33 -5.86 -1.47
CA CYS A 57 -17.75 -4.53 -1.55
C CYS A 57 -16.56 -4.47 -2.52
N ASN A 58 -16.68 -5.19 -3.63
CA ASN A 58 -15.70 -5.23 -4.71
C ASN A 58 -16.02 -4.20 -5.82
N GLY A 59 -17.11 -3.44 -5.68
CA GLY A 59 -17.57 -2.46 -6.66
C GLY A 59 -18.30 -3.09 -7.85
N VAL A 60 -18.58 -4.38 -7.80
CA VAL A 60 -19.27 -5.15 -8.84
C VAL A 60 -20.53 -5.77 -8.23
N GLN A 61 -21.65 -5.59 -8.90
CA GLN A 61 -22.91 -6.16 -8.44
C GLN A 61 -23.01 -7.65 -8.81
N ASP A 62 -22.58 -8.51 -7.90
CA ASP A 62 -22.63 -9.98 -7.98
C ASP A 62 -23.97 -10.52 -7.44
N CYS A 63 -24.61 -9.84 -6.47
CA CYS A 63 -25.97 -10.19 -6.05
C CYS A 63 -27.04 -9.55 -6.95
N SER A 64 -28.09 -10.29 -7.29
CA SER A 64 -29.22 -9.79 -8.10
C SER A 64 -29.96 -8.60 -7.48
N ASN A 65 -29.87 -8.43 -6.16
CA ASN A 65 -30.42 -7.28 -5.41
C ASN A 65 -29.36 -6.23 -5.01
N GLY A 66 -28.09 -6.43 -5.38
CA GLY A 66 -26.98 -5.56 -5.00
C GLY A 66 -26.66 -5.54 -3.50
N ALA A 67 -27.10 -6.55 -2.75
CA ALA A 67 -26.86 -6.64 -1.31
C ALA A 67 -25.39 -6.78 -0.91
N ASP A 68 -24.57 -7.26 -1.83
CA ASP A 68 -23.11 -7.37 -1.74
C ASP A 68 -22.39 -6.01 -1.74
N GLU A 69 -22.96 -5.00 -2.39
CA GLU A 69 -22.42 -3.64 -2.48
C GLU A 69 -23.10 -2.65 -1.51
N LEU A 70 -24.06 -3.13 -0.73
CA LEU A 70 -24.73 -2.35 0.32
C LEU A 70 -23.99 -2.47 1.65
N ASN A 71 -23.83 -1.34 2.35
CA ASN A 71 -23.15 -1.20 3.65
C ASN A 71 -21.67 -1.58 3.63
N CYS A 72 -20.96 -1.17 2.58
CA CYS A 72 -19.51 -1.35 2.43
C CYS A 72 -18.66 -0.37 3.23
N GLU A 73 -19.28 0.73 3.65
CA GLU A 73 -18.70 1.62 4.65
C GLU A 73 -18.91 1.00 6.03
N ASP A 74 -17.84 1.04 6.84
CA ASP A 74 -17.90 0.61 8.22
C ASP A 74 -18.57 1.71 9.05
N LEU A 75 -19.89 1.58 9.14
CA LEU A 75 -20.74 2.45 9.95
C LEU A 75 -20.90 1.90 11.38
N SER A 76 -20.02 1.00 11.80
CA SER A 76 -20.03 0.48 13.18
C SER A 76 -19.67 1.59 14.15
N GLY A 77 -20.37 1.67 15.28
CA GLY A 77 -20.17 2.72 16.28
C GLY A 77 -21.00 3.98 16.03
N TRP A 78 -20.55 5.10 16.58
CA TRP A 78 -21.34 6.33 16.68
C TRP A 78 -21.42 7.14 15.38
N SER A 79 -20.48 6.94 14.44
CA SER A 79 -20.50 7.55 13.10
C SER A 79 -21.78 7.16 12.31
N GLY A 80 -22.26 5.92 12.47
CA GLY A 80 -23.51 5.44 11.88
C GLY A 80 -24.77 6.02 12.53
N MET A 81 -24.73 6.34 13.83
CA MET A 81 -25.88 6.89 14.56
C MET A 81 -26.17 8.36 14.21
N PHE A 82 -25.15 9.19 13.98
CA PHE A 82 -25.35 10.61 13.65
C PHE A 82 -25.70 10.86 12.18
N ARG A 83 -25.22 10.04 11.23
CA ARG A 83 -25.58 10.18 9.80
C ARG A 83 -27.08 9.97 9.51
N VAL A 84 -27.79 9.23 10.37
CA VAL A 84 -29.25 8.99 10.24
C VAL A 84 -30.08 10.19 10.74
N LYS A 85 -29.48 11.11 11.51
CA LYS A 85 -30.11 12.39 11.86
C LYS A 85 -29.51 13.49 11.00
N GLY A 86 -29.95 13.53 9.74
CA GLY A 86 -29.68 14.66 8.86
C GLY A 86 -30.01 15.98 9.56
N ILE A 87 -29.06 16.91 9.52
CA ILE A 87 -29.26 18.31 9.88
C ILE A 87 -30.41 18.80 8.99
N PRO A 88 -31.55 19.25 9.54
CA PRO A 88 -32.51 19.97 8.73
C PRO A 88 -31.79 21.23 8.25
N ASP A 89 -31.73 21.42 6.93
CA ASP A 89 -31.49 22.73 6.34
C ASP A 89 -32.38 23.73 7.08
N PRO A 90 -31.85 24.85 7.61
CA PRO A 90 -32.70 25.94 8.01
C PRO A 90 -33.28 26.55 6.73
N GLN A 91 -34.41 26.00 6.28
CA GLN A 91 -35.40 26.77 5.55
C GLN A 91 -35.77 27.97 6.44
N GLY A 92 -35.93 29.15 5.81
CA GLY A 92 -36.11 30.45 6.47
C GLY A 92 -37.15 30.48 7.61
N TRP A 93 -37.28 31.60 8.30
CA TRP A 93 -38.13 32.70 7.88
C TRP A 93 -37.77 33.99 8.64
N HIS A 94 -38.21 35.14 8.12
CA HIS A 94 -38.12 36.43 8.79
C HIS A 94 -38.73 36.38 10.20
N GLN A 95 -37.91 36.63 11.22
CA GLN A 95 -38.35 36.82 12.60
C GLN A 95 -37.76 38.11 13.16
N GLU A 96 -38.62 38.91 13.78
CA GLU A 96 -38.24 40.17 14.43
C GLU A 96 -37.33 39.90 15.64
N CYS A 97 -36.37 40.80 15.87
CA CYS A 97 -35.47 40.71 17.02
C CYS A 97 -36.21 41.16 18.30
N PHE A 98 -36.23 40.30 19.32
CA PHE A 98 -36.82 40.57 20.64
C PHE A 98 -35.79 41.07 21.68
N LEU A 99 -34.55 41.35 21.25
CA LEU A 99 -33.50 41.91 22.12
C LEU A 99 -33.61 43.44 22.16
N SER A 100 -33.66 44.01 23.35
CA SER A 100 -33.75 45.47 23.56
C SER A 100 -32.42 46.21 23.37
N GLU A 101 -31.29 45.54 23.59
CA GLU A 101 -29.94 46.11 23.50
C GLU A 101 -29.00 45.09 22.85
N TYR A 102 -28.39 45.45 21.71
CA TYR A 102 -27.34 44.69 21.03
C TYR A 102 -26.60 45.57 19.99
N PRO A 103 -25.36 45.25 19.59
CA PRO A 103 -24.63 45.99 18.55
C PRO A 103 -25.30 45.83 17.18
N ARG A 104 -25.51 46.93 16.45
CA ARG A 104 -26.09 46.90 15.09
C ARG A 104 -25.26 46.18 14.04
N VAL A 105 -24.00 45.89 14.35
CA VAL A 105 -23.08 45.14 13.48
C VAL A 105 -23.37 43.62 13.57
N CYS A 106 -24.13 43.19 14.57
CA CYS A 106 -24.53 41.79 14.75
C CYS A 106 -25.93 41.53 14.20
N ASP A 107 -26.14 40.31 13.71
CA ASP A 107 -27.42 39.82 13.22
C ASP A 107 -28.21 39.22 14.38
N CYS A 108 -29.46 39.65 14.54
CA CYS A 108 -30.36 39.18 15.59
C CYS A 108 -31.58 38.50 14.97
N GLN A 109 -31.92 37.31 15.47
CA GLN A 109 -33.12 36.55 15.12
C GLN A 109 -33.81 36.10 16.42
N GLU A 110 -35.02 36.58 16.68
CA GLU A 110 -35.73 36.35 17.95
C GLU A 110 -34.88 36.75 19.17
N THR A 111 -34.33 35.78 19.90
CA THR A 111 -33.43 35.96 21.06
C THR A 111 -32.02 35.40 20.80
N GLU A 112 -31.73 35.02 19.56
CA GLU A 112 -30.43 34.54 19.11
C GLU A 112 -29.64 35.69 18.47
N LEU A 113 -28.38 35.85 18.89
CA LEU A 113 -27.50 36.93 18.42
C LEU A 113 -26.23 36.35 17.80
N GLU A 114 -25.98 36.70 16.53
CA GLU A 114 -24.81 36.31 15.75
C GLU A 114 -23.93 37.51 15.41
N CYS A 115 -22.75 37.56 16.03
CA CYS A 115 -21.70 38.55 15.79
C CYS A 115 -20.48 37.83 15.20
N VAL A 116 -20.54 37.43 13.93
CA VAL A 116 -19.47 36.67 13.27
C VAL A 116 -18.64 37.57 12.36
N ASP A 117 -17.31 37.56 12.52
CA ASP A 117 -16.36 38.35 11.68
C ASP A 117 -16.61 39.87 11.72
N VAL A 118 -16.87 40.40 12.91
CA VAL A 118 -17.19 41.82 13.14
C VAL A 118 -16.09 42.58 13.88
N ASN A 119 -14.90 41.99 13.98
CA ASN A 119 -13.69 42.57 14.59
C ASN A 119 -13.90 43.01 16.07
N LEU A 120 -14.65 42.25 16.86
CA LEU A 120 -14.84 42.54 18.29
C LEU A 120 -13.59 42.18 19.12
N ASP A 121 -13.10 43.14 19.91
CA ASP A 121 -11.98 42.92 20.85
C ASP A 121 -12.44 42.38 22.23
N SER A 122 -13.72 42.52 22.56
CA SER A 122 -14.31 42.09 23.83
C SER A 122 -15.79 41.72 23.67
N VAL A 123 -16.33 41.03 24.67
CA VAL A 123 -17.74 40.62 24.69
C VAL A 123 -18.65 41.87 24.70
N PRO A 124 -19.58 42.03 23.75
CA PRO A 124 -20.46 43.18 23.70
C PRO A 124 -21.51 43.18 24.81
N ARG A 125 -22.04 44.36 25.14
CA ARG A 125 -23.22 44.48 26.01
C ARG A 125 -24.47 44.10 25.23
N VAL A 126 -25.24 43.17 25.78
CA VAL A 126 -26.45 42.59 25.17
C VAL A 126 -27.53 42.45 26.25
N SER A 127 -28.80 42.43 25.84
CA SER A 127 -29.92 42.17 26.74
C SER A 127 -29.83 40.79 27.43
N SER A 128 -30.39 40.68 28.63
CA SER A 128 -30.31 39.49 29.50
C SER A 128 -31.11 38.28 29.01
N ASN A 129 -32.07 38.50 28.10
CA ASN A 129 -32.94 37.47 27.52
C ASN A 129 -32.32 36.74 26.32
N VAL A 130 -31.05 36.97 26.01
CA VAL A 130 -30.34 36.27 24.92
C VAL A 130 -30.20 34.78 25.23
N THR A 131 -30.61 33.93 24.27
CA THR A 131 -30.58 32.46 24.41
C THR A 131 -29.39 31.83 23.67
N LEU A 132 -28.97 32.44 22.56
CA LEU A 132 -27.78 32.04 21.79
C LEU A 132 -26.91 33.28 21.57
N LEU A 133 -25.63 33.18 21.92
CA LEU A 133 -24.64 34.22 21.66
C LEU A 133 -23.49 33.63 20.85
N SER A 134 -23.35 34.09 19.61
CA SER A 134 -22.25 33.71 18.73
C SER A 134 -21.30 34.86 18.51
N LEU A 135 -20.05 34.70 18.98
CA LEU A 135 -18.97 35.66 18.84
C LEU A 135 -17.81 35.07 18.01
N LYS A 136 -18.12 34.18 17.06
CA LYS A 136 -17.11 33.47 16.26
C LYS A 136 -16.28 34.41 15.40
N GLN A 137 -15.02 34.04 15.15
CA GLN A 137 -14.13 34.76 14.23
C GLN A 137 -13.97 36.24 14.59
N ASN A 138 -13.77 36.56 15.87
CA ASN A 138 -13.44 37.91 16.31
C ASN A 138 -12.00 37.96 16.89
N HIS A 139 -11.68 39.01 17.64
CA HIS A 139 -10.35 39.27 18.19
C HIS A 139 -10.36 39.31 19.72
N ILE A 140 -11.26 38.54 20.35
CA ILE A 140 -11.42 38.52 21.81
C ILE A 140 -10.24 37.77 22.44
N LYS A 141 -9.33 38.50 23.08
CA LYS A 141 -8.12 37.91 23.69
C LYS A 141 -8.32 37.36 25.09
N ASN A 142 -9.23 37.94 25.87
CA ASN A 142 -9.38 37.62 27.29
C ASN A 142 -10.86 37.55 27.70
N LEU A 143 -11.19 36.59 28.56
CA LEU A 143 -12.49 36.49 29.22
C LEU A 143 -12.34 36.89 30.70
N PRO A 144 -12.66 38.15 31.06
CA PRO A 144 -12.55 38.63 32.43
C PRO A 144 -13.60 38.01 33.35
N ALA A 145 -13.43 38.21 34.66
CA ALA A 145 -14.39 37.77 35.67
C ALA A 145 -15.80 38.33 35.39
N GLU A 146 -16.83 37.50 35.58
CA GLU A 146 -18.25 37.89 35.56
C GLU A 146 -18.73 38.51 34.23
N VAL A 147 -18.00 38.30 33.12
CA VAL A 147 -18.32 38.92 31.82
C VAL A 147 -19.68 38.50 31.25
N PHE A 148 -20.16 37.30 31.61
CA PHE A 148 -21.43 36.75 31.13
C PHE A 148 -22.55 36.78 32.18
N VAL A 149 -22.33 37.40 33.35
CA VAL A 149 -23.25 37.31 34.51
C VAL A 149 -24.67 37.81 34.22
N GLN A 150 -24.81 38.73 33.26
CA GLN A 150 -26.11 39.31 32.89
C GLN A 150 -26.95 38.39 31.99
N PHE A 151 -26.36 37.36 31.36
CA PHE A 151 -27.02 36.50 30.38
C PHE A 151 -27.63 35.25 31.02
N THR A 152 -28.62 35.44 31.89
CA THR A 152 -29.20 34.36 32.71
C THR A 152 -29.96 33.30 31.90
N GLU A 153 -30.44 33.67 30.70
CA GLU A 153 -31.21 32.79 29.80
C GLU A 153 -30.35 32.11 28.72
N LEU A 154 -29.03 32.31 28.75
CA LEU A 154 -28.14 31.83 27.71
C LEU A 154 -28.02 30.29 27.74
N GLU A 155 -28.34 29.66 26.61
CA GLU A 155 -28.27 28.21 26.42
C GLU A 155 -27.08 27.79 25.57
N LYS A 156 -26.66 28.62 24.61
CA LYS A 156 -25.60 28.32 23.64
C LYS A 156 -24.62 29.48 23.54
N LEU A 157 -23.33 29.21 23.78
CA LEU A 157 -22.26 30.19 23.68
C LEU A 157 -21.19 29.70 22.71
N PHE A 158 -20.92 30.50 21.67
CA PHE A 158 -19.94 30.21 20.64
C PHE A 158 -18.83 31.26 20.66
N LEU A 159 -17.61 30.85 20.98
CA LEU A 159 -16.41 31.69 21.10
C LEU A 159 -15.27 31.20 20.22
N GLN A 160 -15.57 30.44 19.16
CA GLN A 160 -14.54 29.87 18.29
C GLN A 160 -13.73 30.93 17.53
N CYS A 161 -12.47 30.62 17.22
CA CYS A 161 -11.63 31.43 16.35
C CYS A 161 -11.39 32.87 16.86
N ASN A 162 -11.17 33.06 18.17
CA ASN A 162 -10.93 34.38 18.79
C ASN A 162 -9.49 34.59 19.29
N CYS A 163 -8.68 33.52 19.30
CA CYS A 163 -7.37 33.48 19.98
C CYS A 163 -7.45 33.96 21.45
N ILE A 164 -8.45 33.47 22.18
CA ILE A 164 -8.56 33.71 23.63
C ILE A 164 -7.34 33.09 24.32
N GLU A 165 -6.56 33.89 25.05
CA GLU A 165 -5.37 33.46 25.78
C GLU A 165 -5.69 33.15 27.24
N THR A 166 -6.47 34.01 27.90
CA THR A 166 -6.78 33.89 29.33
C THR A 166 -8.28 33.83 29.60
N VAL A 167 -8.67 32.90 30.48
CA VAL A 167 -10.05 32.73 30.96
C VAL A 167 -10.03 32.79 32.49
N SER A 168 -10.71 33.80 33.04
CA SER A 168 -10.87 33.92 34.50
C SER A 168 -11.61 32.70 35.09
N SER A 169 -11.28 32.32 36.33
CA SER A 169 -11.99 31.25 37.05
C SER A 169 -13.47 31.55 37.28
N SER A 170 -13.86 32.83 37.24
CA SER A 170 -15.24 33.29 37.37
C SER A 170 -15.84 33.85 36.07
N ALA A 171 -15.25 33.55 34.91
CA ALA A 171 -15.73 34.08 33.63
C ALA A 171 -17.18 33.65 33.32
N PHE A 172 -17.54 32.39 33.61
CA PHE A 172 -18.83 31.78 33.27
C PHE A 172 -19.84 31.74 34.44
N VAL A 173 -19.63 32.54 35.49
CA VAL A 173 -20.54 32.64 36.64
C VAL A 173 -21.92 33.17 36.19
N GLY A 174 -22.99 32.61 36.76
CA GLY A 174 -24.38 32.99 36.45
C GLY A 174 -25.02 32.26 35.25
N LEU A 175 -24.24 31.50 34.46
CA LEU A 175 -24.71 30.79 33.27
C LEU A 175 -25.35 29.42 33.59
N HIS A 176 -26.35 29.40 34.46
CA HIS A 176 -26.96 28.15 34.96
C HIS A 176 -27.78 27.38 33.90
N LYS A 177 -28.25 28.05 32.84
CA LYS A 177 -29.03 27.45 31.74
C LYS A 177 -28.17 27.01 30.56
N LEU A 178 -26.86 27.28 30.58
CA LEU A 178 -25.98 27.00 29.47
C LEU A 178 -25.90 25.49 29.21
N GLN A 179 -26.21 25.08 27.98
CA GLN A 179 -26.20 23.70 27.52
C GLN A 179 -25.01 23.41 26.61
N LYS A 180 -24.58 24.38 25.79
CA LYS A 180 -23.48 24.19 24.84
C LYS A 180 -22.47 25.33 24.92
N LEU A 181 -21.21 24.97 25.14
CA LEU A 181 -20.09 25.89 25.19
C LEU A 181 -19.02 25.46 24.19
N TYR A 182 -18.77 26.34 23.22
CA TYR A 182 -17.72 26.14 22.21
C TYR A 182 -16.60 27.16 22.40
N LEU A 183 -15.41 26.66 22.69
CA LEU A 183 -14.18 27.42 22.90
C LEU A 183 -13.06 26.95 21.96
N SER A 184 -13.40 26.25 20.86
CA SER A 184 -12.41 25.69 19.96
C SER A 184 -11.65 26.73 19.13
N GLN A 185 -10.46 26.37 18.64
CA GLN A 185 -9.60 27.24 17.82
C GLN A 185 -9.27 28.56 18.54
N ASN A 186 -8.84 28.45 19.78
CA ASN A 186 -8.38 29.58 20.59
C ASN A 186 -6.91 29.36 21.03
N CYS A 187 -6.39 30.27 21.84
CA CYS A 187 -5.00 30.29 22.27
C CYS A 187 -4.87 29.92 23.76
N ILE A 188 -5.83 29.17 24.30
CA ILE A 188 -5.95 28.88 25.73
C ILE A 188 -4.85 27.88 26.13
N GLN A 189 -3.94 28.29 27.02
CA GLN A 189 -2.87 27.42 27.51
C GLN A 189 -3.21 26.75 28.83
N VAL A 190 -3.95 27.44 29.71
CA VAL A 190 -4.26 27.00 31.07
C VAL A 190 -5.70 27.38 31.39
N LEU A 191 -6.47 26.41 31.86
CA LEU A 191 -7.76 26.62 32.53
C LEU A 191 -7.55 26.43 34.03
N THR A 192 -8.23 27.24 34.84
CA THR A 192 -8.08 27.20 36.31
C THR A 192 -9.14 26.28 36.94
N ALA A 193 -8.85 25.72 38.11
CA ALA A 193 -9.81 24.87 38.80
C ALA A 193 -11.11 25.64 39.09
N GLY A 194 -12.25 25.00 38.85
CA GLY A 194 -13.57 25.60 39.07
C GLY A 194 -14.04 26.61 38.00
N THR A 195 -13.33 26.80 36.88
CA THR A 195 -13.80 27.66 35.77
C THR A 195 -15.22 27.33 35.29
N PHE A 196 -15.63 26.06 35.38
CA PHE A 196 -16.94 25.58 34.92
C PHE A 196 -17.92 25.23 36.06
N LYS A 197 -17.63 25.67 37.29
CA LYS A 197 -18.29 25.17 38.50
C LYS A 197 -19.82 25.30 38.53
N GLU A 198 -20.35 26.39 37.97
CA GLU A 198 -21.79 26.71 38.02
C GLU A 198 -22.57 26.21 36.79
N LEU A 199 -21.89 25.61 35.80
CA LEU A 199 -22.46 25.17 34.53
C LEU A 199 -23.15 23.80 34.66
N HIS A 200 -24.10 23.69 35.59
CA HIS A 200 -24.72 22.40 35.97
C HIS A 200 -25.52 21.73 34.84
N ASN A 201 -26.04 22.51 33.90
CA ASN A 201 -26.85 22.05 32.76
C ASN A 201 -26.03 21.90 31.47
N LEU A 202 -24.72 22.12 31.52
CA LEU A 202 -23.86 22.02 30.34
C LEU A 202 -23.83 20.57 29.87
N GLN A 203 -24.19 20.37 28.62
CA GLN A 203 -24.21 19.06 27.96
C GLN A 203 -23.04 18.90 27.00
N TRP A 204 -22.61 19.98 26.33
CA TRP A 204 -21.55 19.97 25.32
C TRP A 204 -20.45 20.95 25.69
N LEU A 205 -19.23 20.46 25.86
CA LEU A 205 -18.03 21.28 26.09
C LEU A 205 -16.98 20.97 25.04
N ILE A 206 -16.71 21.94 24.16
CA ILE A 206 -15.75 21.80 23.05
C ILE A 206 -14.58 22.74 23.26
N LEU A 207 -13.39 22.18 23.45
CA LEU A 207 -12.12 22.87 23.69
C LEU A 207 -11.05 22.50 22.64
N ASP A 208 -11.48 22.01 21.49
CA ASP A 208 -10.59 21.55 20.42
C ASP A 208 -9.65 22.66 19.93
N ASP A 209 -8.48 22.29 19.40
CA ASP A 209 -7.51 23.21 18.82
C ASP A 209 -7.13 24.35 19.79
N ASN A 210 -6.76 23.99 21.02
CA ASN A 210 -6.15 24.91 21.99
C ASN A 210 -4.80 24.34 22.47
N PRO A 211 -3.82 25.17 22.83
CA PRO A 211 -2.54 24.70 23.35
C PRO A 211 -2.60 24.27 24.84
N ILE A 212 -3.67 23.60 25.29
CA ILE A 212 -3.84 23.19 26.70
C ILE A 212 -2.90 22.02 27.01
N LYS A 213 -2.10 22.16 28.07
CA LYS A 213 -1.10 21.14 28.46
C LYS A 213 -1.53 20.23 29.61
N ILE A 214 -2.26 20.78 30.57
CA ILE A 214 -2.58 20.12 31.84
C ILE A 214 -4.04 20.40 32.18
N ILE A 215 -4.78 19.35 32.56
CA ILE A 215 -6.10 19.46 33.17
C ILE A 215 -5.90 19.48 34.70
N PRO A 216 -6.11 20.61 35.39
CA PRO A 216 -6.02 20.63 36.85
C PRO A 216 -7.13 19.79 37.48
N SER A 217 -6.88 19.33 38.71
CA SER A 217 -7.91 18.65 39.50
C SER A 217 -9.11 19.58 39.71
N GLN A 218 -10.31 19.01 39.70
CA GLN A 218 -11.58 19.75 39.91
C GLN A 218 -11.91 20.79 38.83
N LEU A 219 -11.26 20.77 37.67
CA LEU A 219 -11.64 21.64 36.54
C LEU A 219 -13.11 21.45 36.16
N PHE A 220 -13.57 20.21 36.14
CA PHE A 220 -14.91 19.81 35.70
C PHE A 220 -15.92 19.68 36.85
N MET A 221 -15.53 20.06 38.08
CA MET A 221 -16.42 20.01 39.23
C MET A 221 -17.70 20.79 38.93
N GLY A 222 -18.87 20.17 39.16
CA GLY A 222 -20.17 20.82 38.97
C GLY A 222 -20.84 20.57 37.62
N LEU A 223 -20.14 19.97 36.65
CA LEU A 223 -20.65 19.62 35.31
C LEU A 223 -21.52 18.34 35.33
N LYS A 224 -22.64 18.40 36.05
CA LYS A 224 -23.51 17.24 36.33
C LYS A 224 -24.20 16.65 35.10
N SER A 225 -24.49 17.48 34.09
CA SER A 225 -25.25 17.10 32.89
C SER A 225 -24.38 16.90 31.65
N LEU A 226 -23.05 16.93 31.81
CA LEU A 226 -22.14 16.90 30.67
C LEU A 226 -22.22 15.55 29.98
N PHE A 227 -22.56 15.59 28.70
CA PHE A 227 -22.78 14.41 27.87
C PHE A 227 -21.60 14.20 26.91
N PHE A 228 -21.13 15.28 26.27
CA PHE A 228 -20.06 15.28 25.29
C PHE A 228 -18.95 16.27 25.67
N MET A 229 -17.73 15.76 25.75
CA MET A 229 -16.52 16.55 25.96
C MET A 229 -15.50 16.26 24.87
N SER A 230 -15.02 17.31 24.22
CA SER A 230 -14.01 17.23 23.17
C SER A 230 -12.85 18.17 23.48
N MET A 231 -11.64 17.64 23.50
CA MET A 231 -10.37 18.36 23.63
C MET A 231 -9.36 17.88 22.58
N VAL A 232 -9.80 17.80 21.33
CA VAL A 232 -9.00 17.31 20.20
C VAL A 232 -7.89 18.30 19.85
N ASN A 233 -6.74 17.78 19.41
CA ASN A 233 -5.62 18.60 18.94
C ASN A 233 -5.17 19.65 19.98
N ASN A 234 -5.04 19.18 21.22
CA ASN A 234 -4.45 19.95 22.30
C ASN A 234 -3.01 19.43 22.59
N SER A 235 -2.37 19.95 23.64
CA SER A 235 -1.01 19.52 24.05
C SER A 235 -1.04 18.73 25.35
N LEU A 236 -2.12 17.98 25.62
CA LEU A 236 -2.31 17.28 26.88
C LEU A 236 -1.26 16.16 27.04
N GLU A 237 -0.42 16.26 28.07
CA GLU A 237 0.59 15.22 28.35
C GLU A 237 0.04 14.08 29.22
N GLN A 238 -0.98 14.37 30.04
CA GLN A 238 -1.58 13.44 30.99
C GLN A 238 -3.05 13.78 31.21
N LEU A 239 -3.86 12.74 31.48
CA LEU A 239 -5.24 12.89 31.94
C LEU A 239 -5.30 13.04 33.47
N PRO A 240 -6.36 13.64 34.03
CA PRO A 240 -6.50 13.80 35.48
C PRO A 240 -6.51 12.43 36.18
N GLY A 241 -5.68 12.30 37.22
CA GLY A 241 -5.42 11.02 37.88
C GLY A 241 -6.61 10.41 38.63
N SER A 242 -7.60 11.22 39.04
CA SER A 242 -8.86 10.75 39.61
C SER A 242 -9.96 11.82 39.49
N GLY A 243 -11.22 11.37 39.51
CA GLY A 243 -12.37 12.27 39.67
C GLY A 243 -13.03 12.79 38.40
N LEU A 244 -12.50 12.51 37.20
CA LEU A 244 -13.11 12.96 35.93
C LEU A 244 -14.60 12.63 35.85
N CYS A 245 -14.95 11.35 35.99
CA CYS A 245 -16.35 10.89 35.92
C CYS A 245 -17.11 11.03 37.25
N THR A 246 -16.42 11.30 38.36
CA THR A 246 -17.09 11.71 39.61
C THR A 246 -17.65 13.12 39.46
N ASP A 247 -16.87 14.01 38.83
CA ASP A 247 -17.25 15.39 38.55
C ASP A 247 -18.26 15.48 37.39
N THR A 248 -18.19 14.53 36.44
CA THR A 248 -19.04 14.43 35.23
C THR A 248 -19.82 13.10 35.16
N PRO A 249 -20.81 12.87 36.05
CA PRO A 249 -21.47 11.57 36.15
C PRO A 249 -22.31 11.17 34.93
N ALA A 250 -22.73 12.13 34.10
CA ALA A 250 -23.52 11.90 32.89
C ALA A 250 -22.67 11.73 31.61
N LEU A 251 -21.33 11.74 31.73
CA LEU A 251 -20.42 11.76 30.59
C LEU A 251 -20.56 10.48 29.76
N ASN A 252 -20.84 10.66 28.48
CA ASN A 252 -21.14 9.58 27.54
C ASN A 252 -20.10 9.48 26.43
N TRP A 253 -19.65 10.63 25.90
CA TRP A 253 -18.62 10.69 24.86
C TRP A 253 -17.48 11.60 25.31
N LEU A 254 -16.28 11.01 25.30
CA LEU A 254 -15.02 11.69 25.58
C LEU A 254 -14.04 11.58 24.40
N ASP A 255 -13.59 12.72 23.89
CA ASP A 255 -12.65 12.81 22.78
C ASP A 255 -11.37 13.56 23.18
N PHE A 256 -10.24 12.86 23.11
CA PHE A 256 -8.89 13.35 23.41
C PHE A 256 -7.92 13.06 22.25
N ASP A 257 -8.42 12.96 21.03
CA ASP A 257 -7.60 12.72 19.85
C ASP A 257 -6.50 13.77 19.66
N ARG A 258 -5.38 13.36 19.06
CA ARG A 258 -4.24 14.22 18.69
C ARG A 258 -3.67 15.02 19.86
N ASN A 259 -3.45 14.35 20.98
CA ASN A 259 -2.76 14.92 22.16
C ASN A 259 -1.40 14.25 22.37
N LEU A 260 -0.76 14.50 23.51
CA LEU A 260 0.57 13.98 23.86
C LEU A 260 0.51 13.02 25.06
N ILE A 261 -0.62 12.33 25.25
CA ILE A 261 -0.85 11.47 26.42
C ILE A 261 0.07 10.26 26.36
N LYS A 262 0.86 10.01 27.41
CA LYS A 262 1.88 8.95 27.42
C LYS A 262 1.44 7.64 28.06
N GLN A 263 0.54 7.69 29.04
CA GLN A 263 0.15 6.55 29.87
C GLN A 263 -1.30 6.66 30.33
N LEU A 264 -1.96 5.51 30.50
CA LEU A 264 -3.29 5.41 31.11
C LEU A 264 -3.24 4.58 32.39
N ASN A 265 -3.77 5.15 33.47
CA ASN A 265 -3.83 4.56 34.79
C ASN A 265 -5.25 4.09 35.13
N SER A 266 -5.36 3.11 36.03
CA SER A 266 -6.63 2.49 36.41
C SER A 266 -7.63 3.42 37.10
N SER A 267 -7.14 4.52 37.67
CA SER A 267 -7.95 5.49 38.40
C SER A 267 -8.60 6.57 37.52
N ILE A 268 -8.12 6.78 36.29
CA ILE A 268 -8.61 7.86 35.40
C ILE A 268 -10.07 7.65 35.05
N PHE A 269 -10.41 6.44 34.64
CA PHE A 269 -11.78 6.05 34.25
C PHE A 269 -12.56 5.34 35.35
N ALA A 270 -12.05 5.41 36.59
CA ALA A 270 -12.79 4.92 37.74
C ALA A 270 -14.12 5.68 37.83
N SER A 271 -15.22 4.94 37.94
CA SER A 271 -16.60 5.46 37.98
C SER A 271 -17.18 5.96 36.65
N CYS A 272 -16.52 5.80 35.50
CA CYS A 272 -17.06 6.15 34.18
C CYS A 272 -18.07 5.12 33.63
N GLY A 273 -19.09 4.76 34.40
CA GLY A 273 -20.03 3.68 34.04
C GLY A 273 -20.96 4.00 32.87
N PHE A 274 -21.15 5.28 32.53
CA PHE A 274 -22.04 5.73 31.47
C PHE A 274 -21.33 6.03 30.14
N LEU A 275 -20.00 5.93 30.11
CA LEU A 275 -19.21 6.24 28.93
C LEU A 275 -19.45 5.19 27.84
N THR A 276 -19.74 5.65 26.62
CA THR A 276 -20.01 4.83 25.43
C THR A 276 -18.97 5.03 24.34
N VAL A 277 -18.35 6.22 24.25
CA VAL A 277 -17.31 6.56 23.27
C VAL A 277 -16.08 7.07 23.97
N LEU A 278 -14.93 6.49 23.63
CA LEU A 278 -13.63 6.94 24.05
C LEU A 278 -12.66 7.01 22.86
N PHE A 279 -12.28 8.22 22.49
CA PHE A 279 -11.30 8.48 21.44
C PHE A 279 -9.99 9.02 22.02
N LEU A 280 -8.92 8.29 21.71
CA LEU A 280 -7.55 8.53 22.17
C LEU A 280 -6.54 8.35 21.01
N ARG A 281 -6.99 8.52 19.78
CA ARG A 281 -6.19 8.34 18.57
C ARG A 281 -5.07 9.38 18.48
N GLN A 282 -3.95 8.99 17.86
CA GLN A 282 -2.80 9.86 17.62
C GLN A 282 -2.26 10.53 18.90
N ASN A 283 -2.16 9.75 19.97
CA ASN A 283 -1.46 10.12 21.20
C ASN A 283 -0.08 9.42 21.28
N GLU A 284 0.60 9.54 22.42
CA GLU A 284 1.89 8.88 22.67
C GLU A 284 1.79 7.71 23.66
N ILE A 285 0.61 7.05 23.73
CA ILE A 285 0.33 6.07 24.78
C ILE A 285 1.21 4.84 24.56
N SER A 286 2.04 4.54 25.55
CA SER A 286 2.97 3.39 25.53
C SER A 286 2.59 2.29 26.51
N VAL A 287 1.93 2.67 27.62
CA VAL A 287 1.54 1.77 28.71
C VAL A 287 0.09 2.04 29.10
N ILE A 288 -0.70 0.96 29.16
CA ILE A 288 -2.05 0.95 29.72
C ILE A 288 -2.02 0.02 30.93
N SER A 289 -2.33 0.56 32.11
CA SER A 289 -2.37 -0.21 33.35
C SER A 289 -3.49 -1.27 33.32
N GLU A 290 -3.31 -2.35 34.06
CA GLU A 290 -4.36 -3.36 34.23
C GLU A 290 -5.64 -2.73 34.81
N ASN A 291 -6.81 -3.26 34.41
CA ASN A 291 -8.13 -2.80 34.84
C ASN A 291 -8.49 -1.35 34.48
N THR A 292 -7.71 -0.66 33.64
CA THR A 292 -8.01 0.71 33.18
C THR A 292 -9.41 0.86 32.58
N PHE A 293 -9.89 -0.16 31.86
CA PHE A 293 -11.20 -0.14 31.24
C PHE A 293 -12.28 -0.94 32.00
N SER A 294 -11.98 -1.43 33.20
CA SER A 294 -12.87 -2.33 33.97
C SER A 294 -14.24 -1.74 34.33
N SER A 295 -14.31 -0.40 34.47
CA SER A 295 -15.55 0.33 34.78
C SER A 295 -16.38 0.66 33.54
N LEU A 296 -15.82 0.55 32.32
CA LEU A 296 -16.41 1.00 31.07
C LEU A 296 -17.34 -0.05 30.44
N ARG A 297 -18.30 -0.57 31.21
CA ARG A 297 -19.17 -1.70 30.79
C ARG A 297 -20.12 -1.38 29.63
N ASN A 298 -20.42 -0.10 29.45
CA ASN A 298 -21.30 0.43 28.40
C ASN A 298 -20.53 1.00 27.20
N LEU A 299 -19.21 0.82 27.15
CA LEU A 299 -18.39 1.30 26.04
C LEU A 299 -18.78 0.56 24.76
N ILE A 300 -19.15 1.33 23.74
CA ILE A 300 -19.54 0.87 22.40
C ILE A 300 -18.34 1.04 21.46
N GLU A 301 -17.57 2.11 21.61
CA GLU A 301 -16.50 2.46 20.69
C GLU A 301 -15.25 2.90 21.43
N LEU A 302 -14.12 2.27 21.08
CA LEU A 302 -12.81 2.55 21.62
C LEU A 302 -11.79 2.71 20.49
N ASP A 303 -11.24 3.91 20.34
CA ASP A 303 -10.16 4.18 19.40
C ASP A 303 -8.84 4.48 20.13
N LEU A 304 -7.85 3.61 19.95
CA LEU A 304 -6.49 3.74 20.45
C LEU A 304 -5.48 3.77 19.28
N SER A 305 -5.91 4.08 18.07
CA SER A 305 -5.08 4.04 16.87
C SER A 305 -3.99 5.11 16.86
N GLY A 306 -2.89 4.84 16.15
CA GLY A 306 -1.76 5.77 16.01
C GLY A 306 -1.07 6.12 17.33
N ASN A 307 -1.07 5.18 18.30
CA ASN A 307 -0.33 5.30 19.56
C ASN A 307 0.99 4.52 19.51
N LYS A 308 1.70 4.44 20.64
CA LYS A 308 3.01 3.77 20.77
C LYS A 308 2.90 2.49 21.61
N LEU A 309 1.77 1.78 21.54
CA LEU A 309 1.54 0.59 22.35
C LEU A 309 2.44 -0.57 21.86
N HIS A 310 3.18 -1.17 22.79
CA HIS A 310 4.06 -2.31 22.52
C HIS A 310 3.51 -3.66 23.00
N ARG A 311 2.75 -3.63 24.09
CA ARG A 311 2.17 -4.80 24.76
C ARG A 311 0.82 -4.41 25.32
N LEU A 312 -0.11 -5.36 25.31
CA LEU A 312 -1.38 -5.27 26.01
C LEU A 312 -1.41 -6.34 27.10
N SER A 313 -1.97 -6.01 28.26
CA SER A 313 -2.25 -7.02 29.29
C SER A 313 -3.39 -7.95 28.81
N ALA A 314 -3.33 -9.22 29.22
CA ALA A 314 -4.17 -10.29 28.68
C ALA A 314 -5.69 -10.08 28.90
N ASN A 315 -6.06 -9.28 29.90
CA ASN A 315 -7.44 -9.08 30.33
C ASN A 315 -7.90 -7.62 30.19
N ILE A 316 -7.16 -6.78 29.44
CA ILE A 316 -7.46 -5.34 29.36
C ILE A 316 -8.86 -5.02 28.83
N PHE A 317 -9.41 -5.90 27.97
CA PHE A 317 -10.74 -5.76 27.37
C PHE A 317 -11.82 -6.64 28.02
N GLN A 318 -11.50 -7.37 29.10
CA GLN A 318 -12.37 -8.41 29.68
C GLN A 318 -13.77 -7.90 30.07
N ASP A 319 -13.88 -6.67 30.54
CA ASP A 319 -15.12 -6.07 31.03
C ASP A 319 -15.90 -5.27 29.96
N LEU A 320 -15.35 -5.12 28.75
CA LEU A 320 -15.92 -4.33 27.65
C LEU A 320 -16.99 -5.12 26.87
N ARG A 321 -18.07 -5.51 27.55
CA ARG A 321 -19.10 -6.42 27.02
C ARG A 321 -19.99 -5.82 25.93
N SER A 322 -20.08 -4.49 25.88
CA SER A 322 -20.93 -3.76 24.94
C SER A 322 -20.17 -3.21 23.72
N LEU A 323 -18.87 -3.52 23.63
CA LEU A 323 -18.00 -2.94 22.60
C LEU A 323 -18.40 -3.47 21.22
N GLU A 324 -18.65 -2.54 20.30
CA GLU A 324 -18.97 -2.81 18.89
C GLU A 324 -17.79 -2.46 17.97
N THR A 325 -17.02 -1.42 18.29
CA THR A 325 -15.89 -0.96 17.48
C THR A 325 -14.63 -0.87 18.34
N LEU A 326 -13.57 -1.55 17.90
CA LEU A 326 -12.25 -1.48 18.52
C LEU A 326 -11.20 -1.15 17.47
N ASN A 327 -10.52 -0.03 17.65
CA ASN A 327 -9.42 0.37 16.77
C ASN A 327 -8.08 0.37 17.52
N LEU A 328 -7.15 -0.46 17.07
CA LEU A 328 -5.78 -0.56 17.58
C LEU A 328 -4.74 -0.23 16.50
N SER A 329 -5.17 0.22 15.31
CA SER A 329 -4.30 0.37 14.15
C SER A 329 -3.14 1.35 14.38
N GLY A 330 -2.05 1.18 13.64
CA GLY A 330 -0.88 2.06 13.74
C GLY A 330 -0.17 2.02 15.10
N ASN A 331 -0.34 0.95 15.88
CA ASN A 331 0.46 0.66 17.06
C ASN A 331 1.56 -0.35 16.76
N ASN A 332 2.60 -0.42 17.60
CA ASN A 332 3.73 -1.33 17.43
C ASN A 332 3.62 -2.55 18.36
N LEU A 333 2.46 -3.23 18.31
CA LEU A 333 2.19 -4.40 19.15
C LEU A 333 3.01 -5.60 18.68
N SER A 334 3.88 -6.11 19.55
CA SER A 334 4.73 -7.26 19.25
C SER A 334 4.05 -8.61 19.50
N HIS A 335 3.05 -8.64 20.39
CA HIS A 335 2.37 -9.85 20.81
C HIS A 335 0.93 -9.55 21.23
N ILE A 336 0.00 -10.34 20.74
CA ILE A 336 -1.40 -10.34 21.18
C ILE A 336 -1.69 -11.70 21.80
N HIS A 337 -2.21 -11.71 23.02
CA HIS A 337 -2.53 -12.95 23.70
C HIS A 337 -3.68 -13.70 22.97
N PRO A 338 -3.66 -15.03 22.84
CA PRO A 338 -4.70 -15.76 22.13
C PRO A 338 -6.12 -15.57 22.67
N SER A 339 -6.26 -15.27 23.96
CA SER A 339 -7.54 -15.01 24.63
C SER A 339 -7.89 -13.52 24.73
N GLN A 340 -7.12 -12.63 24.09
CA GLN A 340 -7.29 -11.17 24.23
C GLN A 340 -8.70 -10.69 23.86
N PHE A 341 -9.31 -11.37 22.90
CA PHE A 341 -10.61 -11.00 22.32
C PHE A 341 -11.75 -11.94 22.75
N ASP A 342 -11.50 -12.90 23.67
CA ASP A 342 -12.49 -13.92 24.05
C ASP A 342 -13.77 -13.32 24.67
N SER A 343 -13.64 -12.16 25.31
CA SER A 343 -14.74 -11.43 25.97
C SER A 343 -15.53 -10.50 25.03
N LEU A 344 -15.01 -10.24 23.82
CA LEU A 344 -15.52 -9.23 22.90
C LEU A 344 -16.61 -9.78 21.96
N ALA A 345 -17.67 -10.36 22.53
CA ALA A 345 -18.71 -11.04 21.75
C ALA A 345 -19.54 -10.12 20.84
N CYS A 346 -19.65 -8.83 21.19
CA CYS A 346 -20.48 -7.85 20.49
C CYS A 346 -19.75 -7.08 19.39
N VAL A 347 -18.42 -7.22 19.29
CA VAL A 347 -17.60 -6.45 18.36
C VAL A 347 -18.00 -6.76 16.92
N ARG A 348 -18.26 -5.70 16.16
CA ARG A 348 -18.64 -5.69 14.75
C ARG A 348 -17.51 -5.22 13.85
N SER A 349 -16.65 -4.32 14.35
CA SER A 349 -15.49 -3.80 13.65
C SER A 349 -14.24 -3.88 14.51
N LEU A 350 -13.19 -4.49 13.96
CA LEU A 350 -11.87 -4.60 14.57
C LEU A 350 -10.80 -4.13 13.60
N ASP A 351 -10.11 -3.05 13.95
CA ASP A 351 -9.01 -2.51 13.15
C ASP A 351 -7.66 -2.83 13.79
N LEU A 352 -6.86 -3.62 13.07
CA LEU A 352 -5.48 -4.01 13.38
C LEU A 352 -4.52 -3.61 12.25
N ASP A 353 -4.90 -2.65 11.41
CA ASP A 353 -4.05 -2.18 10.32
C ASP A 353 -2.73 -1.59 10.85
N GLY A 354 -1.65 -1.76 10.10
CA GLY A 354 -0.32 -1.31 10.51
C GLY A 354 0.32 -2.10 11.67
N ILE A 355 -0.30 -3.17 12.18
CA ILE A 355 0.27 -4.03 13.23
C ILE A 355 0.87 -5.31 12.61
N ASP A 356 2.11 -5.64 12.96
CA ASP A 356 2.79 -6.88 12.55
C ASP A 356 2.72 -7.93 13.66
N ILE A 357 1.83 -8.92 13.51
CA ILE A 357 1.56 -9.93 14.53
C ILE A 357 2.11 -11.29 14.05
N PRO A 358 3.28 -11.73 14.52
CA PRO A 358 3.91 -12.96 14.02
C PRO A 358 3.14 -14.24 14.41
N ASN A 359 2.38 -14.23 15.51
CA ASN A 359 1.67 -15.39 16.06
C ASN A 359 0.15 -15.26 15.99
N ILE A 360 -0.38 -14.75 14.89
CA ILE A 360 -1.81 -14.60 14.68
C ILE A 360 -2.47 -15.95 14.35
N HIS A 361 -3.58 -16.28 15.02
CA HIS A 361 -4.25 -17.59 14.89
C HIS A 361 -5.76 -17.44 14.73
N VAL A 362 -6.39 -18.38 14.00
CA VAL A 362 -7.85 -18.43 13.79
C VAL A 362 -8.64 -18.39 15.11
N ARG A 363 -8.11 -19.04 16.16
CA ARG A 363 -8.73 -19.06 17.49
C ARG A 363 -8.92 -17.67 18.09
N MET A 364 -8.08 -16.69 17.75
CA MET A 364 -8.18 -15.32 18.28
C MET A 364 -9.47 -14.63 17.81
N PHE A 365 -9.96 -14.97 16.61
CA PHE A 365 -11.13 -14.33 16.01
C PHE A 365 -12.40 -15.18 16.14
N ALA A 366 -12.27 -16.50 16.33
CA ALA A 366 -13.41 -17.42 16.45
C ALA A 366 -14.47 -17.06 17.52
N PRO A 367 -14.12 -16.46 18.68
CA PRO A 367 -15.11 -16.01 19.67
C PRO A 367 -16.00 -14.86 19.20
N MET A 368 -15.50 -14.00 18.31
CA MET A 368 -16.18 -12.78 17.85
C MET A 368 -17.19 -13.08 16.74
N LYS A 369 -18.30 -13.74 17.10
CA LYS A 369 -19.31 -14.20 16.12
C LYS A 369 -20.04 -13.08 15.37
N ASN A 370 -20.06 -11.87 15.93
CA ASN A 370 -20.74 -10.72 15.34
C ASN A 370 -19.81 -9.84 14.49
N LEU A 371 -18.56 -10.26 14.30
CA LEU A 371 -17.56 -9.48 13.58
C LEU A 371 -17.90 -9.41 12.09
N THR A 372 -18.12 -8.19 11.60
CA THR A 372 -18.50 -7.91 10.21
C THR A 372 -17.35 -7.34 9.41
N HIS A 373 -16.51 -6.51 10.03
CA HIS A 373 -15.38 -5.82 9.43
C HIS A 373 -14.11 -6.13 10.20
N ILE A 374 -13.05 -6.49 9.48
CA ILE A 374 -11.71 -6.64 10.05
C ILE A 374 -10.67 -6.02 9.13
N TYR A 375 -9.72 -5.29 9.71
CA TYR A 375 -8.64 -4.65 8.99
C TYR A 375 -7.31 -5.20 9.49
N PHE A 376 -6.47 -5.60 8.56
CA PHE A 376 -5.14 -6.14 8.81
C PHE A 376 -4.10 -5.37 8.02
N LYS A 377 -2.83 -5.44 8.44
CA LYS A 377 -1.71 -4.93 7.64
C LYS A 377 -1.56 -5.66 6.29
N THR A 378 -1.75 -6.98 6.28
CA THR A 378 -1.49 -7.84 5.12
C THR A 378 -2.74 -8.64 4.74
N PHE A 379 -3.07 -8.69 3.45
CA PHE A 379 -4.27 -9.40 2.94
C PHE A 379 -4.31 -10.90 3.29
N GLN A 380 -3.15 -11.50 3.55
CA GLN A 380 -2.99 -12.92 3.88
C GLN A 380 -3.66 -13.32 5.19
N TYR A 381 -3.77 -12.38 6.13
CA TYR A 381 -4.41 -12.62 7.41
C TYR A 381 -5.93 -12.75 7.29
N CYS A 382 -6.54 -12.33 6.18
CA CYS A 382 -7.97 -12.53 5.95
C CYS A 382 -8.38 -14.02 5.97
N ARG A 383 -7.48 -14.95 5.63
CA ARG A 383 -7.73 -16.40 5.75
C ARG A 383 -8.02 -16.82 7.20
N LEU A 384 -7.51 -16.08 8.18
CA LEU A 384 -7.64 -16.43 9.60
C LEU A 384 -9.02 -16.07 10.18
N ALA A 385 -9.80 -15.25 9.48
CA ALA A 385 -11.11 -14.80 9.90
C ALA A 385 -12.18 -15.04 8.82
N PRO A 386 -12.44 -16.31 8.44
CA PRO A 386 -13.33 -16.63 7.32
C PRO A 386 -14.82 -16.44 7.64
N HIS A 387 -15.17 -16.16 8.90
CA HIS A 387 -16.54 -15.87 9.33
C HIS A 387 -16.89 -14.37 9.23
N VAL A 388 -15.91 -13.53 8.88
CA VAL A 388 -16.08 -12.07 8.80
C VAL A 388 -16.58 -11.69 7.41
N ARG A 389 -17.55 -10.77 7.32
CA ARG A 389 -18.18 -10.38 6.05
C ARG A 389 -17.24 -9.61 5.12
N SER A 390 -16.43 -8.71 5.68
CA SER A 390 -15.51 -7.84 4.94
C SER A 390 -14.15 -7.83 5.62
N CYS A 391 -13.09 -8.15 4.87
CA CYS A 391 -11.72 -8.11 5.35
C CYS A 391 -10.87 -7.24 4.43
N LYS A 392 -10.06 -6.33 5.00
CA LYS A 392 -9.17 -5.45 4.24
C LYS A 392 -7.71 -5.61 4.72
N PRO A 393 -6.69 -5.42 3.85
CA PRO A 393 -6.78 -5.08 2.43
C PRO A 393 -7.08 -6.29 1.54
N ASN A 394 -7.64 -6.04 0.36
CA ASN A 394 -7.94 -7.07 -0.64
C ASN A 394 -6.76 -7.41 -1.58
N THR A 395 -5.70 -6.59 -1.54
CA THR A 395 -4.56 -6.67 -2.45
C THR A 395 -3.33 -6.01 -1.83
N ASP A 396 -2.13 -6.52 -2.16
CA ASP A 396 -0.83 -5.87 -1.92
C ASP A 396 -0.38 -5.01 -3.12
N GLY A 397 -1.28 -4.80 -4.09
CA GLY A 397 -1.03 -4.14 -5.37
C GLY A 397 -0.44 -5.04 -6.46
N ILE A 398 0.00 -6.25 -6.11
CA ILE A 398 0.59 -7.23 -7.05
C ILE A 398 -0.33 -8.43 -7.22
N SER A 399 -0.74 -8.97 -6.10
CA SER A 399 -1.58 -10.14 -5.90
C SER A 399 -2.94 -9.69 -5.41
N THR A 400 -3.97 -10.43 -5.80
CA THR A 400 -5.29 -10.36 -5.15
C THR A 400 -5.45 -11.59 -4.28
N VAL A 401 -6.54 -11.65 -3.52
CA VAL A 401 -6.88 -12.86 -2.77
C VAL A 401 -7.06 -14.08 -3.70
N GLN A 402 -7.53 -13.87 -4.93
CA GLN A 402 -7.78 -14.96 -5.89
C GLN A 402 -6.51 -15.34 -6.66
N ASP A 403 -5.73 -14.36 -7.10
CA ASP A 403 -4.69 -14.59 -8.09
C ASP A 403 -3.35 -13.98 -7.67
N LEU A 404 -2.25 -14.67 -8.01
CA LEU A 404 -0.89 -14.19 -7.75
C LEU A 404 -0.61 -12.88 -8.49
N LEU A 405 -1.09 -12.76 -9.74
CA LEU A 405 -1.01 -11.53 -10.52
C LEU A 405 -2.41 -10.96 -10.71
N ALA A 406 -2.67 -9.80 -10.12
CA ALA A 406 -3.97 -9.14 -10.16
C ALA A 406 -4.46 -8.80 -11.58
N SER A 407 -3.55 -8.32 -12.44
CA SER A 407 -3.92 -7.80 -13.75
C SER A 407 -3.85 -8.89 -14.84
N PRO A 408 -4.91 -9.06 -15.65
CA PRO A 408 -4.88 -9.97 -16.79
C PRO A 408 -3.81 -9.57 -17.81
N VAL A 409 -3.49 -8.27 -17.92
CA VAL A 409 -2.42 -7.77 -18.81
C VAL A 409 -1.07 -8.26 -18.33
N LEU A 410 -0.79 -8.17 -17.02
CA LEU A 410 0.47 -8.67 -16.45
C LEU A 410 0.65 -10.17 -16.69
N ARG A 411 -0.42 -10.97 -16.56
CA ARG A 411 -0.38 -12.41 -16.84
C ARG A 411 0.04 -12.70 -18.27
N VAL A 412 -0.53 -12.01 -19.25
CA VAL A 412 -0.14 -12.17 -20.66
C VAL A 412 1.30 -11.70 -20.88
N CYS A 413 1.68 -10.56 -20.30
CA CYS A 413 3.03 -10.02 -20.42
C CYS A 413 4.11 -10.97 -19.87
N VAL A 414 3.88 -11.65 -18.74
CA VAL A 414 4.83 -12.61 -18.15
C VAL A 414 5.20 -13.70 -19.15
N TRP A 415 4.21 -14.30 -19.82
CA TRP A 415 4.45 -15.35 -20.81
C TRP A 415 5.13 -14.82 -22.06
N VAL A 416 4.67 -13.67 -22.59
CA VAL A 416 5.23 -13.07 -23.81
C VAL A 416 6.69 -12.66 -23.60
N ILE A 417 6.98 -11.94 -22.52
CA ILE A 417 8.34 -11.47 -22.21
C ILE A 417 9.23 -12.64 -21.82
N GLY A 418 8.74 -13.57 -20.99
CA GLY A 418 9.50 -14.77 -20.62
C GLY A 418 9.91 -15.59 -21.85
N PHE A 419 9.00 -15.77 -22.81
CA PHE A 419 9.29 -16.44 -24.07
C PHE A 419 10.31 -15.67 -24.91
N LEU A 420 10.08 -14.37 -25.15
CA LEU A 420 10.98 -13.52 -25.93
C LEU A 420 12.40 -13.50 -25.35
N THR A 421 12.52 -13.36 -24.03
CA THR A 421 13.80 -13.34 -23.33
C THR A 421 14.52 -14.67 -23.40
N CYS A 422 13.85 -15.79 -23.13
CA CYS A 422 14.47 -17.11 -23.16
C CYS A 422 14.89 -17.53 -24.57
N PHE A 423 13.94 -17.52 -25.53
CA PHE A 423 14.21 -17.97 -26.90
C PHE A 423 15.04 -16.97 -27.69
N GLY A 424 14.86 -15.67 -27.48
CA GLY A 424 15.65 -14.63 -28.13
C GLY A 424 17.12 -14.72 -27.76
N ASN A 425 17.45 -14.85 -26.46
CA ASN A 425 18.84 -14.98 -26.03
C ASN A 425 19.46 -16.33 -26.41
N LEU A 426 18.69 -17.43 -26.35
CA LEU A 426 19.16 -18.74 -26.82
C LEU A 426 19.48 -18.75 -28.32
N PHE A 427 18.65 -18.09 -29.13
CA PHE A 427 18.88 -17.92 -30.55
C PHE A 427 20.19 -17.16 -30.84
N VAL A 428 20.46 -16.08 -30.10
CA VAL A 428 21.70 -15.31 -30.24
C VAL A 428 22.93 -16.13 -29.86
N ILE A 429 22.85 -16.90 -28.78
CA ILE A 429 23.92 -17.82 -28.37
C ILE A 429 24.20 -18.84 -29.49
N CYS A 430 23.16 -19.50 -30.00
CA CYS A 430 23.29 -20.50 -31.07
C CYS A 430 23.89 -19.89 -32.34
N MET A 431 23.34 -18.77 -32.82
CA MET A 431 23.84 -18.05 -33.99
C MET A 431 25.32 -17.67 -33.85
N ARG A 432 25.73 -17.14 -32.69
CA ARG A 432 27.12 -16.74 -32.42
C ARG A 432 28.06 -17.91 -32.11
N CYS A 433 27.53 -19.11 -31.86
CA CYS A 433 28.32 -20.34 -31.76
C CYS A 433 28.56 -20.96 -33.14
N CYS A 434 27.58 -20.91 -34.05
CA CYS A 434 27.72 -21.42 -35.41
C CYS A 434 28.57 -20.50 -36.32
N ILE A 435 28.58 -19.20 -36.06
CA ILE A 435 29.29 -18.21 -36.91
C ILE A 435 30.63 -17.85 -36.27
N ARG A 436 31.72 -18.02 -37.02
CA ARG A 436 33.08 -17.66 -36.59
C ARG A 436 33.23 -16.13 -36.55
N ALA A 437 33.14 -15.54 -35.35
CA ALA A 437 33.26 -14.10 -35.14
C ALA A 437 34.70 -13.59 -35.31
N GLU A 438 34.88 -12.37 -35.82
CA GLU A 438 36.19 -11.70 -35.97
C GLU A 438 36.87 -11.46 -34.60
N ASN A 439 36.10 -11.11 -33.56
CA ASN A 439 36.60 -10.92 -32.20
C ASN A 439 36.01 -11.96 -31.24
N GLN A 440 36.75 -13.03 -31.01
CA GLN A 440 36.32 -14.17 -30.17
C GLN A 440 36.07 -13.79 -28.70
N LEU A 441 36.84 -12.84 -28.15
CA LEU A 441 36.71 -12.40 -26.76
C LEU A 441 35.45 -11.56 -26.53
N HIS A 442 35.21 -10.56 -27.37
CA HIS A 442 33.99 -9.78 -27.32
C HIS A 442 32.73 -10.62 -27.57
N ALA A 443 32.82 -11.60 -28.47
CA ALA A 443 31.73 -12.55 -28.70
C ALA A 443 31.46 -13.44 -27.47
N LEU A 444 32.47 -13.76 -26.67
CA LEU A 444 32.31 -14.50 -25.42
C LEU A 444 31.60 -13.66 -24.35
N GLY A 445 31.93 -12.37 -24.20
CA GLY A 445 31.23 -11.48 -23.28
C GLY A 445 29.73 -11.34 -23.60
N ILE A 446 29.37 -11.22 -24.88
CA ILE A 446 27.96 -11.21 -25.32
C ILE A 446 27.27 -12.56 -25.02
N LYS A 447 27.95 -13.69 -25.19
CA LYS A 447 27.40 -15.00 -24.82
C LYS A 447 27.11 -15.09 -23.33
N CYS A 448 28.03 -14.61 -22.47
CA CYS A 448 27.82 -14.56 -21.03
C CYS A 448 26.62 -13.67 -20.64
N LEU A 449 26.45 -12.53 -21.32
CA LEU A 449 25.30 -11.65 -21.09
C LEU A 449 23.97 -12.31 -21.49
N CYS A 450 23.91 -12.96 -22.66
CA CYS A 450 22.74 -13.74 -23.05
C CYS A 450 22.43 -14.90 -22.09
N CYS A 451 23.45 -15.51 -21.48
CA CYS A 451 23.24 -16.52 -20.43
C CYS A 451 22.60 -15.92 -19.18
N ALA A 452 23.05 -14.74 -18.75
CA ALA A 452 22.44 -14.03 -17.62
C ALA A 452 20.99 -13.65 -17.96
N ASP A 453 20.73 -13.00 -19.09
CA ASP A 453 19.37 -12.64 -19.54
C ASP A 453 18.42 -13.85 -19.65
N CYS A 454 18.93 -15.01 -20.06
CA CYS A 454 18.13 -16.24 -20.10
C CYS A 454 17.61 -16.65 -18.71
N LEU A 455 18.38 -16.43 -17.64
CA LEU A 455 17.94 -16.71 -16.27
C LEU A 455 16.75 -15.83 -15.87
N MET A 456 16.69 -14.56 -16.30
CA MET A 456 15.50 -13.71 -16.13
C MET A 456 14.27 -14.32 -16.82
N GLY A 457 14.44 -14.87 -18.03
CA GLY A 457 13.37 -15.56 -18.74
C GLY A 457 12.86 -16.80 -18.01
N VAL A 458 13.76 -17.60 -17.43
CA VAL A 458 13.42 -18.77 -16.60
C VAL A 458 12.65 -18.34 -15.35
N TYR A 459 13.08 -17.27 -14.68
CA TYR A 459 12.37 -16.70 -13.54
C TYR A 459 10.93 -16.31 -13.90
N LEU A 460 10.73 -15.55 -14.99
CA LEU A 460 9.38 -15.17 -15.44
C LEU A 460 8.51 -16.37 -15.78
N PHE A 461 9.09 -17.41 -16.38
CA PHE A 461 8.37 -18.64 -16.68
C PHE A 461 7.84 -19.30 -15.40
N PHE A 462 8.65 -19.39 -14.34
CA PHE A 462 8.19 -19.92 -13.06
C PHE A 462 7.10 -19.05 -12.42
N VAL A 463 7.22 -17.72 -12.46
CA VAL A 463 6.15 -16.81 -12.00
C VAL A 463 4.84 -17.11 -12.74
N GLY A 464 4.88 -17.28 -14.06
CA GLY A 464 3.70 -17.63 -14.86
C GLY A 464 3.12 -19.02 -14.51
N VAL A 465 3.96 -20.02 -14.25
CA VAL A 465 3.52 -21.36 -13.83
C VAL A 465 2.83 -21.32 -12.47
N PHE A 466 3.39 -20.59 -11.50
CA PHE A 466 2.80 -20.48 -10.17
C PHE A 466 1.55 -19.59 -10.12
N ASP A 467 1.45 -18.59 -11.00
CA ASP A 467 0.21 -17.83 -11.21
C ASP A 467 -0.92 -18.76 -11.70
N VAL A 468 -0.64 -19.63 -12.68
CA VAL A 468 -1.62 -20.63 -13.15
C VAL A 468 -1.95 -21.65 -12.07
N LYS A 469 -0.96 -22.07 -11.27
CA LYS A 469 -1.15 -23.09 -10.22
C LYS A 469 -2.06 -22.62 -9.09
N TYR A 470 -1.92 -21.37 -8.65
CA TYR A 470 -2.66 -20.82 -7.51
C TYR A 470 -3.88 -19.99 -7.91
N ARG A 471 -4.31 -20.11 -9.16
CA ARG A 471 -5.39 -19.30 -9.71
C ARG A 471 -6.72 -19.55 -9.00
N GLY A 472 -7.42 -18.47 -8.66
CA GLY A 472 -8.70 -18.50 -7.94
C GLY A 472 -8.60 -18.73 -6.42
N GLU A 473 -7.48 -19.26 -5.91
CA GLU A 473 -7.32 -19.65 -4.50
C GLU A 473 -5.97 -19.19 -3.89
N TYR A 474 -5.34 -18.15 -4.44
CA TYR A 474 -3.98 -17.76 -4.05
C TYR A 474 -3.84 -17.47 -2.55
N ASN A 475 -4.80 -16.82 -1.91
CA ASN A 475 -4.72 -16.47 -0.49
C ASN A 475 -4.61 -17.69 0.44
N GLN A 476 -5.12 -18.85 0.02
CA GLN A 476 -4.97 -20.09 0.80
C GLN A 476 -3.50 -20.54 0.85
N HIS A 477 -2.73 -20.23 -0.19
CA HIS A 477 -1.35 -20.65 -0.36
C HIS A 477 -0.34 -19.51 -0.18
N ALA A 478 -0.77 -18.24 -0.13
CA ALA A 478 0.10 -17.08 -0.16
C ALA A 478 1.19 -17.09 0.92
N GLN A 479 0.83 -17.38 2.19
CA GLN A 479 1.81 -17.45 3.27
C GLN A 479 2.82 -18.60 3.04
N LEU A 480 2.34 -19.80 2.72
CA LEU A 480 3.19 -20.98 2.46
C LEU A 480 4.09 -20.77 1.25
N TRP A 481 3.59 -20.09 0.23
CA TRP A 481 4.29 -19.77 -0.99
C TRP A 481 5.45 -18.80 -0.72
N MET A 482 5.18 -17.69 -0.05
CA MET A 482 6.20 -16.69 0.25
C MET A 482 7.26 -17.20 1.23
N GLU A 483 6.89 -18.02 2.20
CA GLU A 483 7.86 -18.67 3.11
C GLU A 483 8.59 -19.86 2.47
N SER A 484 8.19 -20.30 1.27
CA SER A 484 8.78 -21.47 0.64
C SER A 484 10.19 -21.23 0.11
N THR A 485 10.98 -22.30 0.07
CA THR A 485 12.29 -22.32 -0.61
C THR A 485 12.16 -22.08 -2.12
N GLN A 486 11.01 -22.40 -2.73
CA GLN A 486 10.74 -22.16 -4.15
C GLN A 486 10.74 -20.66 -4.45
N CYS A 487 10.04 -19.87 -3.63
CA CYS A 487 10.04 -18.41 -3.74
C CYS A 487 11.44 -17.82 -3.54
N GLY A 488 12.18 -18.32 -2.53
CA GLY A 488 13.57 -17.93 -2.30
C GLY A 488 14.50 -18.21 -3.49
N MET A 489 14.37 -19.38 -4.13
CA MET A 489 15.15 -19.74 -5.32
C MET A 489 14.81 -18.89 -6.55
N MET A 490 13.54 -18.50 -6.72
CA MET A 490 13.15 -17.59 -7.79
C MET A 490 13.74 -16.20 -7.59
N GLY A 491 13.68 -15.67 -6.37
CA GLY A 491 14.31 -14.39 -6.03
C GLY A 491 15.83 -14.41 -6.23
N PHE A 492 16.48 -15.53 -5.87
CA PHE A 492 17.89 -15.77 -6.17
C PHE A 492 18.20 -15.70 -7.67
N LEU A 493 17.41 -16.38 -8.52
CA LEU A 493 17.59 -16.38 -9.98
C LEU A 493 17.42 -14.98 -10.57
N ALA A 494 16.39 -14.25 -10.14
CA ALA A 494 16.11 -12.90 -10.61
C ALA A 494 17.23 -11.92 -10.22
N MET A 495 17.70 -11.96 -8.97
CA MET A 495 18.79 -11.11 -8.49
C MET A 495 20.13 -11.45 -9.15
N LEU A 496 20.46 -12.74 -9.27
CA LEU A 496 21.66 -13.17 -9.99
C LEU A 496 21.65 -12.65 -11.44
N SER A 497 20.51 -12.80 -12.11
CA SER A 497 20.33 -12.37 -13.50
C SER A 497 20.46 -10.86 -13.66
N SER A 498 19.81 -10.05 -12.81
CA SER A 498 19.82 -8.59 -12.96
C SER A 498 21.21 -8.00 -12.70
N GLU A 499 21.86 -8.41 -11.61
CA GLU A 499 23.14 -7.83 -11.18
C GLU A 499 24.29 -8.26 -12.10
N VAL A 500 24.35 -9.54 -12.50
CA VAL A 500 25.37 -10.03 -13.44
C VAL A 500 25.26 -9.32 -14.78
N SER A 501 24.05 -9.04 -15.26
CA SER A 501 23.83 -8.36 -16.54
C SER A 501 24.38 -6.93 -16.53
N VAL A 502 24.13 -6.15 -15.47
CA VAL A 502 24.66 -4.78 -15.32
C VAL A 502 26.19 -4.78 -15.24
N MET A 503 26.78 -5.71 -14.47
CA MET A 503 28.23 -5.87 -14.39
C MET A 503 28.87 -6.25 -15.74
N LEU A 504 28.22 -7.14 -16.50
CA LEU A 504 28.68 -7.54 -17.83
C LEU A 504 28.57 -6.41 -18.85
N LEU A 505 27.49 -5.61 -18.81
CA LEU A 505 27.34 -4.42 -19.65
C LEU A 505 28.42 -3.37 -19.35
N THR A 506 28.76 -3.19 -18.08
CA THR A 506 29.87 -2.33 -17.64
C THR A 506 31.20 -2.82 -18.21
N TYR A 507 31.48 -4.12 -18.08
CA TYR A 507 32.68 -4.74 -18.63
C TYR A 507 32.77 -4.58 -20.16
N LEU A 508 31.69 -4.86 -20.89
CA LEU A 508 31.65 -4.72 -22.36
C LEU A 508 31.89 -3.27 -22.79
N SER A 509 31.37 -2.30 -22.06
CA SER A 509 31.57 -0.87 -22.33
C SER A 509 33.04 -0.46 -22.10
N LEU A 510 33.65 -0.93 -21.01
CA LEU A 510 35.06 -0.70 -20.70
C LEU A 510 36.00 -1.39 -21.72
N GLU A 511 35.73 -2.64 -22.09
CA GLU A 511 36.49 -3.38 -23.12
C GLU A 511 36.53 -2.57 -24.43
N LYS A 512 35.38 -2.02 -24.84
CA LYS A 512 35.28 -1.20 -26.06
C LYS A 512 35.96 0.14 -25.94
N CYS A 513 35.79 0.82 -24.81
CA CYS A 513 36.50 2.06 -24.53
C CYS A 513 38.01 1.86 -24.65
N LEU A 514 38.57 0.80 -24.04
CA LEU A 514 40.01 0.51 -24.13
C LEU A 514 40.45 0.20 -25.57
N ALA A 515 39.66 -0.57 -26.31
CA ALA A 515 39.99 -0.93 -27.69
C ALA A 515 40.01 0.28 -28.65
N ILE A 516 39.11 1.25 -28.47
CA ILE A 516 38.93 2.42 -29.34
C ILE A 516 39.80 3.59 -28.89
N ALA A 517 39.87 3.88 -27.58
CA ALA A 517 40.62 5.01 -27.06
C ALA A 517 42.14 4.79 -27.09
N PHE A 518 42.59 3.54 -26.95
CA PHE A 518 44.02 3.20 -26.85
C PHE A 518 44.41 2.07 -27.84
N PRO A 519 44.47 2.36 -29.15
CA PRO A 519 44.70 1.32 -30.17
C PRO A 519 46.09 0.66 -30.13
N PHE A 520 47.12 1.34 -29.61
CA PHE A 520 48.52 0.87 -29.57
C PHE A 520 49.07 0.61 -28.16
N SER A 521 48.25 0.77 -27.13
CA SER A 521 48.69 0.50 -25.75
C SER A 521 48.67 -1.01 -25.47
N THR A 522 49.67 -1.52 -24.75
CA THR A 522 49.73 -2.89 -24.22
C THR A 522 48.62 -3.22 -23.22
N MET A 523 47.76 -2.24 -22.90
CA MET A 523 46.61 -2.33 -22.00
C MET A 523 45.41 -3.14 -22.54
N ARG A 524 45.52 -3.82 -23.70
CA ARG A 524 44.43 -4.69 -24.18
C ARG A 524 44.35 -5.96 -23.33
N PRO A 525 43.18 -6.30 -22.75
CA PRO A 525 43.06 -7.47 -21.91
C PRO A 525 43.33 -8.76 -22.70
N GLY A 526 44.23 -9.59 -22.18
CA GLY A 526 44.52 -10.90 -22.76
C GLY A 526 43.35 -11.87 -22.62
N ARG A 527 43.42 -13.03 -23.29
CA ARG A 527 42.40 -14.09 -23.20
C ARG A 527 42.19 -14.57 -21.77
N CYS A 528 43.28 -14.87 -21.05
CA CYS A 528 43.19 -15.33 -19.66
C CYS A 528 42.60 -14.27 -18.73
N GLN A 529 43.03 -13.01 -18.88
CA GLN A 529 42.50 -11.90 -18.09
C GLN A 529 41.00 -11.71 -18.30
N THR A 530 40.54 -11.78 -19.56
CA THR A 530 39.11 -11.69 -19.89
C THR A 530 38.31 -12.82 -19.26
N LEU A 531 38.80 -14.08 -19.34
CA LEU A 531 38.14 -15.22 -18.71
C LEU A 531 38.07 -15.09 -17.18
N ILE A 532 39.15 -14.63 -16.55
CA ILE A 532 39.20 -14.39 -15.10
C ILE A 532 38.16 -13.33 -14.70
N VAL A 533 38.08 -12.21 -15.44
CA VAL A 533 37.12 -11.13 -15.16
C VAL A 533 35.68 -11.61 -15.34
N LEU A 534 35.36 -12.33 -16.42
CA LEU A 534 34.03 -12.87 -16.65
C LEU A 534 33.63 -13.87 -15.55
N HIS A 535 34.55 -14.76 -15.15
CA HIS A 535 34.32 -15.68 -14.05
C HIS A 535 34.13 -14.95 -12.71
N SER A 536 34.93 -13.91 -12.42
CA SER A 536 34.77 -13.14 -11.18
C SER A 536 33.44 -12.39 -11.11
N ILE A 537 32.93 -11.91 -12.24
CA ILE A 537 31.60 -11.27 -12.30
C ILE A 537 30.50 -12.26 -11.91
N TRP A 538 30.55 -13.50 -12.43
CA TRP A 538 29.60 -14.55 -12.06
C TRP A 538 29.69 -14.95 -10.59
N VAL A 539 30.91 -15.09 -10.06
CA VAL A 539 31.13 -15.40 -8.65
C VAL A 539 30.58 -14.29 -7.76
N LEU A 540 30.85 -13.02 -8.10
CA LEU A 540 30.34 -11.87 -7.35
C LEU A 540 28.80 -11.82 -7.37
N GLY A 541 28.18 -12.01 -8.53
CA GLY A 541 26.72 -12.06 -8.66
C GLY A 541 26.10 -13.20 -7.85
N PHE A 542 26.73 -14.38 -7.84
CA PHE A 542 26.29 -15.52 -7.04
C PHE A 542 26.37 -15.23 -5.54
N VAL A 543 27.46 -14.59 -5.09
CA VAL A 543 27.63 -14.18 -3.70
C VAL A 543 26.56 -13.16 -3.29
N ILE A 544 26.30 -12.15 -4.13
CA ILE A 544 25.25 -11.15 -3.90
C ILE A 544 23.89 -11.84 -3.74
N ALA A 545 23.51 -12.70 -4.68
CA ALA A 545 22.21 -13.39 -4.60
C ALA A 545 22.11 -14.39 -3.42
N LEU A 546 23.22 -14.95 -2.93
CA LEU A 546 23.22 -15.94 -1.85
C LEU A 546 23.18 -15.32 -0.44
N ILE A 547 23.77 -14.14 -0.23
CA ILE A 547 23.90 -13.52 1.09
C ILE A 547 22.55 -13.43 1.85
N PRO A 548 21.45 -12.96 1.23
CA PRO A 548 20.17 -12.84 1.94
C PRO A 548 19.54 -14.19 2.34
N LEU A 549 19.88 -15.29 1.66
CA LEU A 549 19.36 -16.63 1.99
C LEU A 549 20.08 -17.27 3.17
N ARG A 550 21.31 -16.86 3.47
CA ARG A 550 22.15 -17.52 4.49
C ARG A 550 21.82 -17.09 5.91
N ASN A 551 21.37 -15.84 6.12
CA ASN A 551 21.14 -15.30 7.45
C ASN A 551 19.72 -14.75 7.60
N GLN A 552 18.78 -15.64 7.89
CA GLN A 552 17.37 -15.31 8.07
C GLN A 552 17.11 -14.45 9.33
N GLU A 553 17.99 -14.51 10.34
CA GLU A 553 17.87 -13.64 11.52
C GLU A 553 18.18 -12.18 11.19
N TYR A 554 19.20 -11.93 10.36
CA TYR A 554 19.60 -10.57 9.99
C TYR A 554 18.75 -9.99 8.86
N PHE A 555 18.43 -10.78 7.83
CA PHE A 555 17.71 -10.32 6.64
C PHE A 555 16.20 -10.59 6.67
N GLY A 556 15.73 -11.53 7.49
CA GLY A 556 14.35 -12.03 7.43
C GLY A 556 14.08 -12.82 6.15
N ASN A 557 12.80 -12.95 5.78
CA ASN A 557 12.41 -13.52 4.48
C ASN A 557 12.60 -12.47 3.37
N TYR A 558 13.84 -12.20 2.99
CA TYR A 558 14.20 -11.10 2.08
C TYR A 558 13.52 -11.18 0.69
N TYR A 559 13.50 -12.37 0.10
CA TYR A 559 12.88 -12.59 -1.22
C TYR A 559 11.36 -12.79 -1.12
N GLY A 560 10.87 -13.49 -0.09
CA GLY A 560 9.44 -13.79 0.07
C GLY A 560 8.62 -12.72 0.78
N ARG A 561 8.87 -11.44 0.50
CA ARG A 561 8.02 -10.35 1.01
C ARG A 561 6.81 -10.06 0.13
N ASN A 562 6.86 -10.47 -1.13
CA ASN A 562 5.80 -10.29 -2.10
C ASN A 562 5.55 -11.59 -2.86
N GLY A 563 4.39 -11.69 -3.52
CA GLY A 563 4.03 -12.89 -4.30
C GLY A 563 5.01 -13.21 -5.44
N VAL A 564 5.68 -12.19 -6.00
CA VAL A 564 6.59 -12.32 -7.15
C VAL A 564 8.03 -12.67 -6.73
N CYS A 565 8.32 -12.68 -5.44
CA CYS A 565 9.61 -13.06 -4.86
C CYS A 565 10.79 -12.16 -5.24
N PHE A 566 10.55 -10.86 -5.45
CA PHE A 566 11.58 -9.90 -5.90
C PHE A 566 11.69 -8.66 -4.99
N PRO A 567 12.88 -8.32 -4.46
CA PRO A 567 13.05 -7.34 -3.38
C PRO A 567 13.15 -5.87 -3.86
N LEU A 568 12.18 -5.40 -4.66
CA LEU A 568 12.11 -4.00 -5.12
C LEU A 568 11.54 -3.04 -4.08
N TYR A 569 10.57 -3.49 -3.30
CA TYR A 569 9.85 -2.64 -2.35
C TYR A 569 10.48 -2.73 -0.96
N SER A 570 10.69 -1.57 -0.32
CA SER A 570 11.15 -1.49 1.07
C SER A 570 10.03 -0.89 1.91
N ASP A 571 9.40 -1.73 2.73
CA ASP A 571 8.38 -1.31 3.70
C ASP A 571 9.03 -0.58 4.90
N GLU A 572 8.26 0.22 5.64
CA GLU A 572 8.78 0.97 6.80
C GLU A 572 9.30 0.06 7.92
N THR A 573 8.82 -1.18 7.98
CA THR A 573 9.16 -2.17 9.01
C THR A 573 10.26 -3.14 8.59
N GLU A 574 11.04 -2.84 7.54
CA GLU A 574 12.17 -3.68 7.18
C GLU A 574 13.22 -3.73 8.29
N LYS A 575 13.70 -4.94 8.62
CA LYS A 575 14.92 -5.10 9.42
C LYS A 575 16.02 -4.23 8.81
N PRO A 576 16.76 -3.45 9.62
CA PRO A 576 17.72 -2.46 9.13
C PRO A 576 18.74 -3.09 8.17
N GLY A 577 19.18 -4.33 8.44
CA GLY A 577 20.10 -5.08 7.57
C GLY A 577 19.60 -5.30 6.14
N ALA A 578 18.34 -5.70 5.96
CA ALA A 578 17.73 -5.90 4.65
C ALA A 578 17.58 -4.59 3.86
N LYS A 579 17.20 -3.52 4.56
CA LYS A 579 17.04 -2.18 3.99
C LYS A 579 18.37 -1.66 3.44
N TYR A 580 19.44 -1.65 4.26
CA TYR A 580 20.76 -1.19 3.83
C TYR A 580 21.33 -2.05 2.70
N TYR A 581 21.11 -3.37 2.73
CA TYR A 581 21.55 -4.26 1.67
C TYR A 581 20.86 -3.98 0.33
N SER A 582 19.53 -3.84 0.32
CA SER A 582 18.77 -3.50 -0.88
C SER A 582 19.21 -2.16 -1.48
N ILE A 583 19.46 -1.15 -0.63
CA ILE A 583 20.00 0.17 -1.06
C ILE A 583 21.39 0.00 -1.68
N GLY A 584 22.28 -0.73 -1.03
CA GLY A 584 23.65 -0.93 -1.51
C GLY A 584 23.71 -1.57 -2.89
N ILE A 585 22.87 -2.57 -3.15
CA ILE A 585 22.83 -3.27 -4.44
C ILE A 585 22.08 -2.45 -5.49
N PHE A 586 20.79 -2.16 -5.28
CA PHE A 586 19.96 -1.57 -6.34
C PHE A 586 20.27 -0.11 -6.64
N LEU A 587 20.75 0.66 -5.66
CA LEU A 587 21.16 2.05 -5.84
C LEU A 587 22.68 2.17 -5.95
N GLY A 588 23.42 1.65 -4.98
CA GLY A 588 24.88 1.84 -4.90
C GLY A 588 25.64 1.23 -6.10
N LEU A 589 25.53 -0.09 -6.29
CA LEU A 589 26.24 -0.82 -7.33
C LEU A 589 25.80 -0.36 -8.73
N ASN A 590 24.49 -0.20 -8.96
CA ASN A 590 23.96 0.21 -10.26
C ASN A 590 24.35 1.65 -10.63
N VAL A 591 24.28 2.61 -9.69
CA VAL A 591 24.74 3.98 -9.97
C VAL A 591 26.23 4.00 -10.30
N LEU A 592 27.06 3.25 -9.56
CA LEU A 592 28.49 3.14 -9.86
C LEU A 592 28.75 2.53 -11.25
N ALA A 593 28.00 1.49 -11.61
CA ALA A 593 28.06 0.88 -12.94
C ALA A 593 27.69 1.89 -14.04
N PHE A 594 26.58 2.61 -13.90
CA PHE A 594 26.16 3.62 -14.87
C PHE A 594 27.15 4.78 -14.99
N LEU A 595 27.76 5.22 -13.89
CA LEU A 595 28.82 6.23 -13.93
C LEU A 595 30.05 5.72 -14.68
N ALA A 596 30.51 4.50 -14.41
CA ALA A 596 31.63 3.89 -15.13
C ALA A 596 31.34 3.76 -16.63
N ILE A 597 30.12 3.33 -16.97
CA ILE A 597 29.65 3.25 -18.34
C ILE A 597 29.65 4.65 -18.99
N LEU A 598 29.04 5.65 -18.37
CA LEU A 598 28.99 7.03 -18.88
C LEU A 598 30.40 7.58 -19.14
N LEU A 599 31.31 7.43 -18.17
CA LEU A 599 32.70 7.83 -18.31
C LEU A 599 33.38 7.14 -19.50
N SER A 600 33.16 5.83 -19.68
CA SER A 600 33.69 5.06 -20.81
C SER A 600 33.18 5.53 -22.18
N TYR A 601 31.93 6.02 -22.26
CA TYR A 601 31.39 6.59 -23.49
C TYR A 601 31.91 7.99 -23.76
N VAL A 602 32.03 8.83 -22.73
CA VAL A 602 32.60 10.17 -22.86
C VAL A 602 34.03 10.07 -23.39
N THR A 603 34.86 9.20 -22.79
CA THR A 603 36.24 8.98 -23.26
C THR A 603 36.30 8.41 -24.67
N MET A 604 35.45 7.44 -25.01
CA MET A 604 35.34 6.89 -26.36
C MET A 604 34.97 7.97 -27.39
N PHE A 605 33.96 8.81 -27.10
CA PHE A 605 33.50 9.85 -28.01
C PHE A 605 34.52 10.98 -28.17
N LEU A 606 35.18 11.39 -27.07
CA LEU A 606 36.28 12.36 -27.11
C LEU A 606 37.45 11.83 -27.94
N SER A 607 37.80 10.55 -27.80
CA SER A 607 38.85 9.93 -28.61
C SER A 607 38.48 9.92 -30.09
N ILE A 608 37.24 9.53 -30.43
CA ILE A 608 36.74 9.56 -31.81
C ILE A 608 36.80 10.99 -32.39
N ARG A 609 36.39 12.02 -31.64
CA ARG A 609 36.48 13.42 -32.08
C ARG A 609 37.93 13.84 -32.32
N LYS A 610 38.84 13.50 -31.40
CA LYS A 610 40.27 13.79 -31.53
C LYS A 610 40.88 13.10 -32.76
N SER A 611 40.58 11.82 -32.97
CA SER A 611 41.01 11.06 -34.15
C SER A 611 40.40 11.58 -35.45
N SER A 612 39.16 12.10 -35.42
CA SER A 612 38.51 12.71 -36.60
C SER A 612 39.13 14.05 -37.00
N LEU A 613 39.65 14.81 -36.03
CA LEU A 613 40.33 16.09 -36.28
C LEU A 613 41.74 15.90 -36.84
N HIS A 614 42.42 14.79 -36.48
CA HIS A 614 43.79 14.55 -36.89
C HIS A 614 43.91 13.86 -38.26
N LEU A 615 42.85 13.24 -38.78
CA LEU A 615 42.79 12.62 -40.10
C LEU A 615 41.61 13.16 -40.94
N SER A 616 41.79 14.29 -41.62
CA SER A 616 40.82 14.86 -42.58
C SER A 616 40.67 14.07 -43.89
N CYS A 617 41.01 12.78 -43.94
CA CYS A 617 40.82 11.92 -45.11
C CYS A 617 39.97 10.69 -44.76
N LYS A 618 38.77 10.61 -45.36
CA LYS A 618 37.74 9.56 -45.19
C LYS A 618 38.32 8.15 -45.16
N THR A 619 38.65 7.62 -43.98
CA THR A 619 39.03 6.20 -43.82
C THR A 619 37.77 5.37 -43.50
N ARG A 620 37.59 4.26 -44.22
CA ARG A 620 36.51 3.27 -44.00
C ARG A 620 36.46 2.78 -42.54
N GLN A 621 37.62 2.72 -41.88
CA GLN A 621 37.80 2.37 -40.46
C GLN A 621 37.05 3.31 -39.51
N LEU A 622 37.21 4.65 -39.67
CA LEU A 622 36.56 5.65 -38.81
C LEU A 622 35.03 5.59 -38.92
N ARG A 623 34.50 5.32 -40.12
CA ARG A 623 33.05 5.11 -40.34
C ARG A 623 32.53 3.85 -39.66
N GLN A 624 33.33 2.79 -39.60
CA GLN A 624 32.99 1.55 -38.90
C GLN A 624 33.04 1.75 -37.38
N ASP A 625 34.06 2.44 -36.85
CA ASP A 625 34.19 2.71 -35.41
C ASP A 625 33.07 3.62 -34.88
N VAL A 626 32.69 4.66 -35.64
CA VAL A 626 31.55 5.54 -35.30
C VAL A 626 30.21 4.78 -35.38
N ALA A 627 30.03 3.92 -36.38
CA ALA A 627 28.83 3.11 -36.51
C ALA A 627 28.71 2.10 -35.35
N MET A 628 29.82 1.48 -34.96
CA MET A 628 29.88 0.56 -33.82
C MET A 628 29.61 1.28 -32.49
N ALA A 629 30.25 2.42 -32.24
CA ALA A 629 30.03 3.22 -31.03
C ALA A 629 28.56 3.66 -30.85
N ARG A 630 27.90 4.06 -31.95
CA ARG A 630 26.47 4.42 -31.94
C ARG A 630 25.55 3.25 -31.58
N HIS A 631 25.92 2.02 -31.92
CA HIS A 631 25.11 0.83 -31.57
C HIS A 631 25.20 0.50 -30.07
N PHE A 632 26.41 0.58 -29.51
CA PHE A 632 26.63 0.39 -28.07
C PHE A 632 25.92 1.46 -27.23
N PHE A 633 25.89 2.70 -27.73
CA PHE A 633 25.10 3.78 -27.13
C PHE A 633 23.62 3.40 -26.99
N PHE A 634 22.97 2.84 -28.02
CA PHE A 634 21.57 2.44 -27.92
C PHE A 634 21.34 1.31 -26.92
N ILE A 635 22.24 0.32 -26.85
CA ILE A 635 22.16 -0.78 -25.87
C ILE A 635 22.23 -0.26 -24.43
N VAL A 636 23.18 0.63 -24.16
CA VAL A 636 23.33 1.21 -22.82
C VAL A 636 22.22 2.20 -22.50
N PHE A 637 21.73 2.94 -23.50
CA PHE A 637 20.62 3.85 -23.33
C PHE A 637 19.33 3.09 -22.98
N THR A 638 19.04 1.97 -23.65
CA THR A 638 17.86 1.16 -23.32
C THR A 638 17.96 0.55 -21.92
N ASP A 639 19.15 0.10 -21.51
CA ASP A 639 19.40 -0.40 -20.14
C ASP A 639 19.20 0.71 -19.09
N ALA A 640 19.81 1.89 -19.28
CA ALA A 640 19.64 3.03 -18.38
C ALA A 640 18.17 3.48 -18.26
N LEU A 641 17.41 3.45 -19.36
CA LEU A 641 15.97 3.76 -19.33
C LEU A 641 15.17 2.74 -18.51
N CYS A 642 15.53 1.46 -18.55
CA CYS A 642 14.83 0.42 -17.78
C CYS A 642 15.17 0.50 -16.27
N TRP A 643 16.37 0.96 -15.93
CA TRP A 643 16.80 1.14 -14.54
C TRP A 643 16.34 2.46 -13.91
N THR A 644 16.04 3.48 -14.72
CA THR A 644 15.59 4.79 -14.22
C THR A 644 14.35 4.70 -13.31
N PRO A 645 13.27 3.97 -13.67
CA PRO A 645 12.12 3.77 -12.78
C PRO A 645 12.47 3.08 -11.46
N ILE A 646 13.39 2.10 -11.49
CA ILE A 646 13.81 1.37 -10.29
C ILE A 646 14.54 2.30 -9.32
N ILE A 647 15.44 3.13 -9.84
CA ILE A 647 16.17 4.14 -9.04
C ILE A 647 15.19 5.16 -8.45
N ILE A 648 14.25 5.67 -9.26
CA ILE A 648 13.24 6.63 -8.79
C ILE A 648 12.39 6.02 -7.67
N LEU A 649 11.90 4.79 -7.85
CA LEU A 649 11.09 4.12 -6.83
C LEU A 649 11.86 3.90 -5.52
N LYS A 650 13.15 3.55 -5.60
CA LYS A 650 13.99 3.43 -4.41
C LYS A 650 14.25 4.78 -3.74
N VAL A 651 14.44 5.87 -4.49
CA VAL A 651 14.57 7.22 -3.92
C VAL A 651 13.27 7.66 -3.25
N LEU A 652 12.11 7.45 -3.88
CA LEU A 652 10.81 7.75 -3.29
C LEU A 652 10.55 6.95 -2.01
N SER A 653 10.96 5.68 -1.99
CA SER A 653 10.91 4.82 -0.79
C SER A 653 11.82 5.36 0.33
N LEU A 654 12.98 5.94 0.01
CA LEU A 654 13.84 6.60 1.01
C LEU A 654 13.22 7.89 1.57
N LEU A 655 12.40 8.58 0.78
CA LEU A 655 11.65 9.77 1.20
C LEU A 655 10.36 9.43 1.95
N GLN A 656 10.11 8.15 2.27
CA GLN A 656 8.90 7.66 2.95
C GLN A 656 7.59 8.02 2.26
N VAL A 657 7.61 8.13 0.92
CA VAL A 657 6.39 8.34 0.14
C VAL A 657 5.68 7.00 -0.04
N GLN A 658 4.37 6.94 0.21
CA GLN A 658 3.55 5.75 -0.03
C GLN A 658 3.49 5.45 -1.54
N ILE A 659 4.07 4.32 -1.95
CA ILE A 659 4.09 3.88 -3.36
C ILE A 659 3.03 2.79 -3.55
N PRO A 660 2.10 2.93 -4.51
CA PRO A 660 1.15 1.87 -4.82
C PRO A 660 1.87 0.59 -5.27
N GLY A 661 1.51 -0.56 -4.69
CA GLY A 661 2.10 -1.86 -5.06
C GLY A 661 1.84 -2.28 -6.53
N THR A 662 0.88 -1.64 -7.19
CA THR A 662 0.67 -1.82 -8.64
C THR A 662 1.89 -1.36 -9.44
N VAL A 663 2.53 -0.25 -9.05
CA VAL A 663 3.70 0.29 -9.75
C VAL A 663 4.89 -0.65 -9.60
N THR A 664 5.13 -1.20 -8.41
CA THR A 664 6.23 -2.13 -8.16
C THR A 664 6.07 -3.43 -8.95
N SER A 665 4.83 -3.89 -9.14
CA SER A 665 4.50 -5.04 -10.00
C SER A 665 4.87 -4.83 -11.46
N TRP A 666 4.47 -3.70 -12.03
CA TRP A 666 4.81 -3.34 -13.40
C TRP A 666 6.31 -3.25 -13.59
N VAL A 667 7.03 -2.72 -12.60
CA VAL A 667 8.49 -2.62 -12.68
C VAL A 667 9.13 -4.01 -12.65
N ALA A 668 8.72 -4.90 -11.74
CA ALA A 668 9.29 -6.23 -11.59
C ALA A 668 9.02 -7.15 -12.80
N ILE A 669 7.79 -7.11 -13.33
CA ILE A 669 7.30 -8.05 -14.33
C ILE A 669 7.56 -7.55 -15.76
N PHE A 670 7.47 -6.23 -15.97
CA PHE A 670 7.52 -5.64 -17.30
C PHE A 670 8.80 -4.82 -17.52
N ILE A 671 9.08 -3.80 -16.69
CA ILE A 671 10.18 -2.86 -16.96
C ILE A 671 11.56 -3.50 -16.79
N LEU A 672 11.78 -4.28 -15.74
CA LEU A 672 13.08 -4.94 -15.51
C LEU A 672 13.38 -5.97 -16.62
N PRO A 673 12.47 -6.87 -16.99
CA PRO A 673 12.79 -7.94 -17.96
C PRO A 673 12.73 -7.50 -19.43
N ILE A 674 12.12 -6.34 -19.76
CA ILE A 674 12.05 -5.85 -21.16
C ILE A 674 13.43 -5.58 -21.73
N ASN A 675 14.38 -5.15 -20.89
CA ASN A 675 15.76 -4.92 -21.30
C ASN A 675 16.39 -6.21 -21.84
N SER A 676 16.27 -7.30 -21.08
CA SER A 676 16.73 -8.64 -21.45
C SER A 676 16.03 -9.20 -22.70
N ALA A 677 14.78 -8.79 -22.96
CA ALA A 677 14.04 -9.16 -24.18
C ALA A 677 14.49 -8.38 -25.43
N LEU A 678 14.87 -7.11 -25.27
CA LEU A 678 15.33 -6.24 -26.36
C LEU A 678 16.79 -6.47 -26.73
N ASN A 679 17.63 -6.88 -25.76
CA ASN A 679 19.04 -7.19 -25.93
C ASN A 679 19.34 -8.06 -27.17
N PRO A 680 18.67 -9.21 -27.39
CA PRO A 680 18.81 -10.01 -28.61
C PRO A 680 18.62 -9.23 -29.91
N ILE A 681 17.61 -8.38 -29.99
CA ILE A 681 17.31 -7.57 -31.19
C ILE A 681 18.47 -6.60 -31.45
N LEU A 682 18.93 -5.94 -30.39
CA LEU A 682 20.03 -4.99 -30.44
C LEU A 682 21.37 -5.66 -30.79
N TYR A 683 21.62 -6.90 -30.38
CA TYR A 683 22.84 -7.64 -30.73
C TYR A 683 22.80 -8.32 -32.11
N THR A 684 21.61 -8.62 -32.63
CA THR A 684 21.43 -9.38 -33.87
C THR A 684 21.26 -8.47 -35.08
N LEU A 685 20.41 -7.44 -35.00
CA LEU A 685 20.19 -6.48 -36.09
C LEU A 685 21.42 -5.63 -36.41
N THR A 686 22.36 -5.54 -35.47
CA THR A 686 23.59 -4.74 -35.58
C THR A 686 24.76 -5.49 -36.19
N THR A 687 24.68 -6.80 -36.39
CA THR A 687 25.75 -7.57 -37.03
C THR A 687 25.69 -7.38 -38.56
N SER A 688 26.74 -6.81 -39.15
CA SER A 688 26.86 -6.55 -40.61
C SER A 688 26.47 -7.75 -41.47
N PHE A 689 26.82 -8.94 -40.99
CA PHE A 689 26.54 -10.21 -41.62
C PHE A 689 25.04 -10.58 -41.71
N PHE A 690 24.26 -10.36 -40.65
CA PHE A 690 22.81 -10.63 -40.69
C PHE A 690 22.13 -9.67 -41.67
N ARG A 691 22.56 -8.40 -41.69
CA ARG A 691 22.09 -7.42 -42.66
C ARG A 691 22.44 -7.81 -44.10
N GLU A 692 23.64 -8.36 -44.34
CA GLU A 692 24.02 -8.86 -45.67
C GLU A 692 23.26 -10.12 -46.08
N ARG A 693 23.00 -11.05 -45.14
CA ARG A 693 22.29 -12.31 -45.38
C ARG A 693 20.78 -12.11 -45.56
N VAL A 694 20.20 -11.16 -44.83
CA VAL A 694 18.82 -10.67 -45.02
C VAL A 694 18.71 -9.90 -46.32
N LYS A 695 19.67 -9.02 -46.66
CA LYS A 695 19.71 -8.35 -47.97
C LYS A 695 19.84 -9.34 -49.13
N THR A 696 20.67 -10.37 -49.02
CA THR A 696 20.80 -11.41 -50.06
C THR A 696 19.57 -12.32 -50.13
N SER A 697 18.88 -12.56 -49.02
CA SER A 697 17.62 -13.32 -49.03
C SER A 697 16.46 -12.50 -49.59
N LEU A 698 16.35 -11.21 -49.23
CA LEU A 698 15.40 -10.26 -49.81
C LEU A 698 15.67 -10.04 -51.30
N SER A 699 16.92 -9.93 -51.73
CA SER A 699 17.25 -9.80 -53.15
C SER A 699 17.01 -11.08 -53.94
N ARG A 700 17.19 -12.27 -53.33
CA ARG A 700 16.77 -13.56 -53.91
C ARG A 700 15.25 -13.70 -53.98
N ALA A 701 14.51 -13.22 -52.97
CA ALA A 701 13.05 -13.21 -52.97
C ALA A 701 12.50 -12.22 -54.01
N GLN A 702 13.10 -11.03 -54.14
CA GLN A 702 12.80 -10.07 -55.20
C GLN A 702 13.11 -10.65 -56.59
N ARG A 703 14.27 -11.29 -56.79
CA ARG A 703 14.60 -11.99 -58.06
C ARG A 703 13.59 -13.09 -58.38
N ARG A 704 13.18 -13.91 -57.40
CA ARG A 704 12.14 -14.94 -57.60
C ARG A 704 10.78 -14.33 -57.97
N ASN A 705 10.42 -13.17 -57.41
CA ASN A 705 9.21 -12.45 -57.82
C ASN A 705 9.33 -11.82 -59.22
N THR A 706 10.52 -11.35 -59.63
CA THR A 706 10.72 -10.83 -60.99
C THR A 706 10.73 -11.96 -62.04
N GLU A 707 11.26 -13.13 -61.71
CA GLU A 707 11.24 -14.32 -62.56
C GLU A 707 9.84 -14.96 -62.66
N SER A 708 8.99 -14.88 -61.63
CA SER A 708 7.59 -15.32 -61.72
C SER A 708 6.75 -14.37 -62.60
N LEU A 709 6.99 -13.06 -62.51
CA LEU A 709 6.37 -12.06 -63.40
C LEU A 709 6.82 -12.20 -64.86
N SER A 710 8.09 -12.54 -65.13
CA SER A 710 8.58 -12.76 -66.51
C SER A 710 8.10 -14.09 -67.12
N LYS A 711 7.95 -15.15 -66.31
CA LYS A 711 7.31 -16.40 -66.74
C LYS A 711 5.82 -16.22 -67.03
N ASN A 712 5.10 -15.42 -66.24
CA ASN A 712 3.70 -15.09 -66.54
C ASN A 712 3.56 -14.22 -67.79
N SER A 713 4.48 -13.28 -68.04
CA SER A 713 4.50 -12.48 -69.29
C SER A 713 4.81 -13.34 -70.53
N SER A 714 5.73 -14.30 -70.42
CA SER A 714 6.07 -15.25 -71.48
C SER A 714 4.96 -16.27 -71.75
N ALA A 715 4.27 -16.74 -70.71
CA ALA A 715 3.08 -17.60 -70.83
C ALA A 715 1.92 -16.84 -71.49
N MET A 716 1.72 -15.56 -71.15
CA MET A 716 0.69 -14.71 -71.76
C MET A 716 0.96 -14.41 -73.24
N LYS A 717 2.25 -14.27 -73.65
CA LYS A 717 2.65 -14.18 -75.07
C LYS A 717 2.45 -15.49 -75.85
N LEU A 718 2.66 -16.65 -75.22
CA LEU A 718 2.41 -17.95 -75.87
C LEU A 718 0.92 -18.25 -76.05
N THR A 719 0.07 -17.78 -75.12
CA THR A 719 -1.39 -17.90 -75.23
C THR A 719 -1.95 -16.95 -76.30
N PHE A 720 -1.38 -15.75 -76.49
CA PHE A 720 -1.79 -14.84 -77.56
C PHE A 720 -1.43 -15.35 -78.97
N LEU A 721 -0.33 -16.09 -79.13
CA LEU A 721 0.06 -16.72 -80.41
C LEU A 721 -0.77 -17.98 -80.75
N ARG A 722 -1.46 -18.59 -79.78
CA ARG A 722 -2.38 -19.72 -80.01
C ARG A 722 -3.82 -19.32 -80.32
N ILE A 723 -4.21 -18.08 -80.03
CA ILE A 723 -5.57 -17.56 -80.26
C ILE A 723 -5.69 -16.79 -81.59
N GLY A 724 -4.58 -16.38 -82.20
CA GLY A 724 -4.54 -15.68 -83.50
C GLY A 724 -4.49 -16.57 -84.76
N GLY A 725 -4.67 -17.89 -84.65
CA GLY A 725 -4.51 -18.86 -85.75
C GLY A 725 -5.77 -19.64 -86.13
N ALA A 726 -6.96 -19.20 -85.70
CA ALA A 726 -8.23 -19.84 -86.04
C ALA A 726 -9.23 -18.80 -86.57
N GLN A 727 -8.88 -18.16 -87.68
CA GLN A 727 -9.80 -17.55 -88.63
C GLN A 727 -9.04 -17.32 -89.95
N ILE A 728 -9.07 -18.35 -90.80
CA ILE A 728 -9.36 -18.39 -92.25
C ILE A 728 -9.38 -19.86 -92.65
#